data_AF-A0AAN6YSX7-F1
#
_entry.id   AF-A0AAN6YSX7-F1
#
_cell.length_a   1.000
_cell.length_b   1.000
_cell.length_c   1.000
_cell.angle_alpha   90.00
_cell.angle_beta   90.00
_cell.angle_gamma   90.00
#
_symmetry.space_group_name_H-M   'P 1'
#
loop_
_entity.id
_entity.type
_entity.pdbx_description
1 polymer ?
#
loop_
_entity_poly.entity_id
_entity_poly.type
_entity_poly.pdbx_seq_one_letter_code
_entity_poly.pdbx_strand_id
1 'polypeptide(L)'
;MLLAYGLQQYARSRQTPERRTISIGLMNNISLALDIPDFGVSQIETKPNALARVLLSHAAFRVSMQPEQESAGEGFLDLCAAEVNAISLLFPDLQSDSIHICFAAWLAFVCLMDDLLETLPFPEQEAVLIETIEIVLSRPTHVRINPLSAPTVRDKRIQALAKALVDHCSHHLSSPTVNAFFRAAANVLQAHIDEVRFLEGRIQNDLSTYLSVRSRTIALDPFFEVLKREYLPVEWQFNTAWDNLQLEIGCSAGLQNDLIGLGKDLETGEQLNAVIVLLRALRGNLQDTDKTLLTQCIDLVTTKHNQSVLRALNFAEEIIRSAETASPNVSAAVSQLTRHILLLTETHLRWCTKAKRYQTKSNDGNPWIQDNKLPVTPSVTQMVQPKGIIHGLPVYTPPSKPLTALITGSTGVSGYQMLKTLFASPDRWAKIYCLSSRPPPTNFFPDLGPSSTSRVHHIQVNFLTSTPSEISHILSSQIPEQIDHIFYFSYHQPPPPSNNVLDLWANQDQLSTVNTTMFNNFLSALSSSPKLIPKKFLLQTGTKHYGFYLGPASIPAFETDPRVTLSHNFYYDQEDSLASFCTTNPTCKYVVARPSYIIGAVRDGTLNHLLGIGIYVSIQRYLGQKIQFPGGYDAWTREQVQSSAALNSYFEEWCVLNDGVENGARFNIHDGGCFTWGRAWEMLGRWYGVDWEVPGEEEEGYRVLKMVGGCPRGYGPQATVKSTFTLLEWSLQPEVEAAWKELSAEHGLVLDPFDDQYRARIFSFADSALIGDAPMTTSIAKARKHGFFGTVDSYHSIFQTLHDLAKLKLIVAPVAEEYGL
;
A
#
# COMPACT_ATOMS: atom_id res chain seq x y z
N MET A 1 18.61 33.39 -45.35
CA MET A 1 17.31 33.62 -44.66
C MET A 1 16.77 32.40 -43.90
N LEU A 2 17.21 31.17 -44.19
CA LEU A 2 16.68 29.92 -43.59
C LEU A 2 17.36 29.39 -42.31
N LEU A 3 18.36 30.08 -41.75
CA LEU A 3 19.32 29.45 -40.79
C LEU A 3 18.81 29.17 -39.36
N ALA A 4 17.55 29.46 -39.03
CA ALA A 4 16.95 29.09 -37.73
C ALA A 4 15.41 29.18 -37.72
N TYR A 5 14.73 29.04 -38.86
CA TYR A 5 13.28 29.30 -38.94
C TYR A 5 12.49 28.36 -38.00
N GLY A 6 11.96 28.92 -36.90
CA GLY A 6 11.12 28.22 -35.93
C GLY A 6 11.81 27.14 -35.09
N LEU A 7 13.13 26.95 -35.17
CA LEU A 7 13.83 25.85 -34.49
C LEU A 7 14.07 26.13 -33.01
N GLN A 8 13.78 25.13 -32.17
CA GLN A 8 13.86 25.20 -30.71
C GLN A 8 14.85 24.15 -30.19
N GLN A 9 15.67 24.56 -29.23
CA GLN A 9 16.57 23.67 -28.49
C GLN A 9 16.19 23.63 -27.03
N TYR A 10 16.52 22.51 -26.41
CA TYR A 10 16.16 22.22 -25.02
C TYR A 10 17.40 21.74 -24.27
N ALA A 11 17.46 22.06 -22.98
CA ALA A 11 18.46 21.52 -22.09
C ALA A 11 17.83 21.17 -20.75
N ARG A 12 18.40 20.18 -20.07
CA ARG A 12 18.06 19.85 -18.69
C ARG A 12 18.97 20.58 -17.72
N SER A 13 18.40 21.01 -16.60
CA SER A 13 19.14 21.65 -15.51
C SER A 13 19.73 20.65 -14.52
N ARG A 14 19.25 19.39 -14.51
CA ARG A 14 19.69 18.33 -13.58
C ARG A 14 20.31 17.15 -14.32
N GLN A 15 21.29 16.50 -13.68
CA GLN A 15 21.93 15.25 -14.14
C GLN A 15 21.13 14.00 -13.76
N THR A 16 20.56 14.03 -12.56
CA THR A 16 19.71 12.98 -12.01
C THR A 16 18.32 13.58 -11.79
N PRO A 17 17.25 12.85 -12.15
CA PRO A 17 15.89 13.37 -11.99
C PRO A 17 15.46 13.34 -10.53
N GLU A 18 14.56 14.25 -10.18
CA GLU A 18 13.77 14.16 -8.95
C GLU A 18 12.37 13.67 -9.32
N ARG A 19 11.81 12.70 -8.57
CA ARG A 19 10.40 12.34 -8.78
C ARG A 19 9.52 13.51 -8.34
N ARG A 20 8.75 14.07 -9.26
CA ARG A 20 7.85 15.19 -9.02
C ARG A 20 6.45 14.87 -9.52
N THR A 21 5.45 15.15 -8.70
CA THR A 21 4.05 15.10 -9.15
C THR A 21 3.66 16.47 -9.74
N ILE A 22 3.11 16.48 -10.94
CA ILE A 22 2.55 17.66 -11.59
C ILE A 22 1.03 17.57 -11.65
N SER A 23 0.37 18.70 -11.39
CA SER A 23 -1.08 18.82 -11.46
C SER A 23 -1.48 19.42 -12.80
N ILE A 24 -2.38 18.75 -13.54
CA ILE A 24 -2.87 19.21 -14.84
C ILE A 24 -4.40 19.26 -14.79
N GLY A 25 -4.98 20.43 -15.02
CA GLY A 25 -6.44 20.57 -15.14
C GLY A 25 -6.95 19.94 -16.44
N LEU A 26 -7.95 19.07 -16.37
CA LEU A 26 -8.52 18.36 -17.52
C LEU A 26 -9.86 18.96 -17.96
N MET A 27 -10.93 18.71 -17.20
CA MET A 27 -12.32 19.15 -17.48
C MET A 27 -13.16 19.14 -16.19
N ASN A 28 -14.23 19.95 -16.11
CA ASN A 28 -15.21 19.92 -15.01
C ASN A 28 -14.60 19.94 -13.58
N ASN A 29 -13.55 20.75 -13.34
CA ASN A 29 -12.77 20.80 -12.09
C ASN A 29 -12.01 19.51 -11.71
N ILE A 30 -11.84 18.56 -12.64
CA ILE A 30 -11.00 17.38 -12.45
C ILE A 30 -9.54 17.74 -12.79
N SER A 31 -8.63 17.45 -11.87
CA SER A 31 -7.18 17.60 -12.08
C SER A 31 -6.50 16.23 -12.09
N LEU A 32 -5.62 15.99 -13.06
CA LEU A 32 -4.70 14.87 -13.08
C LEU A 32 -3.51 15.17 -12.16
N ALA A 33 -3.03 14.16 -11.43
CA ALA A 33 -1.80 14.21 -10.65
C ALA A 33 -0.80 13.19 -11.22
N LEU A 34 0.07 13.64 -12.12
CA LEU A 34 1.01 12.78 -12.85
C LEU A 34 2.43 12.89 -12.30
N ASP A 35 3.05 11.76 -12.00
CA ASP A 35 4.45 11.72 -11.60
C ASP A 35 5.37 11.80 -12.83
N ILE A 36 6.46 12.54 -12.70
CA ILE A 36 7.53 12.61 -13.70
C ILE A 36 8.91 12.49 -13.03
N PRO A 37 9.90 11.95 -13.75
CA PRO A 37 11.31 12.17 -13.43
C PRO A 37 11.69 13.60 -13.87
N ASP A 38 11.62 14.58 -12.97
CA ASP A 38 11.90 16.00 -13.27
C ASP A 38 13.42 16.26 -13.40
N PHE A 39 13.89 16.33 -14.65
CA PHE A 39 15.23 16.78 -15.02
C PHE A 39 15.32 18.31 -15.19
N GLY A 40 14.20 19.01 -15.04
CA GLY A 40 14.10 20.46 -15.18
C GLY A 40 14.43 20.89 -16.61
N VAL A 41 13.78 20.26 -17.60
CA VAL A 41 13.96 20.58 -19.02
C VAL A 41 13.36 21.93 -19.35
N SER A 42 14.16 22.81 -19.94
CA SER A 42 13.74 24.13 -20.41
C SER A 42 14.23 24.41 -21.81
N GLN A 43 13.53 25.30 -22.51
CA GLN A 43 13.96 25.78 -23.82
C GLN A 43 15.16 26.72 -23.63
N ILE A 44 16.17 26.58 -24.49
CA ILE A 44 17.37 27.42 -24.50
C ILE A 44 17.46 28.22 -25.80
N GLU A 45 18.32 29.24 -25.80
CA GLU A 45 18.58 30.04 -27.00
C GLU A 45 19.26 29.18 -28.07
N THR A 46 18.61 29.06 -29.24
CA THR A 46 19.06 28.21 -30.34
C THR A 46 20.38 28.75 -30.91
N LYS A 47 21.45 27.93 -30.87
CA LYS A 47 22.70 28.32 -31.53
C LYS A 47 22.50 28.38 -33.05
N PRO A 48 22.93 29.45 -33.75
CA PRO A 48 22.84 29.53 -35.20
C PRO A 48 23.52 28.31 -35.83
N ASN A 49 22.83 27.63 -36.75
CA ASN A 49 23.28 26.46 -37.54
C ASN A 49 23.17 25.06 -36.92
N ALA A 50 22.85 24.90 -35.62
CA ALA A 50 22.93 23.57 -34.97
C ALA A 50 21.90 22.54 -35.50
N LEU A 51 20.66 22.94 -35.79
CA LEU A 51 19.60 22.04 -36.28
C LEU A 51 19.22 22.29 -37.76
N ALA A 52 19.84 23.26 -38.42
CA ALA A 52 19.48 23.63 -39.78
C ALA A 52 19.75 22.50 -40.79
N ARG A 53 20.83 21.72 -40.59
CA ARG A 53 21.14 20.54 -41.42
C ARG A 53 20.12 19.42 -41.27
N VAL A 54 19.71 19.17 -40.02
CA VAL A 54 18.67 18.20 -39.69
C VAL A 54 17.36 18.58 -40.38
N LEU A 55 16.96 19.85 -40.27
CA LEU A 55 15.74 20.35 -40.92
C LEU A 55 15.77 20.19 -42.44
N LEU A 56 16.88 20.55 -43.11
CA LEU A 56 16.98 20.44 -44.57
C LEU A 56 16.96 18.98 -45.04
N SER A 57 17.67 18.09 -44.34
CA SER A 57 17.68 16.66 -44.67
C SER A 57 16.30 16.02 -44.44
N HIS A 58 15.65 16.36 -43.32
CA HIS A 58 14.30 15.89 -43.02
C HIS A 58 13.25 16.42 -44.02
N ALA A 59 13.35 17.69 -44.41
CA ALA A 59 12.48 18.26 -45.45
C ALA A 59 12.65 17.53 -46.79
N ALA A 60 13.88 17.17 -47.18
CA ALA A 60 14.11 16.37 -48.38
C ALA A 60 13.47 14.98 -48.29
N PHE A 61 13.54 14.33 -47.12
CA PHE A 61 12.84 13.07 -46.86
C PHE A 61 11.32 13.23 -46.96
N ARG A 62 10.73 14.27 -46.35
CA ARG A 62 9.29 14.55 -46.45
C ARG A 62 8.81 14.73 -47.89
N VAL A 63 9.60 15.40 -48.73
CA VAL A 63 9.30 15.53 -50.17
C VAL A 63 9.31 14.15 -50.85
N SER A 64 10.24 13.26 -50.49
CA SER A 64 10.30 11.91 -51.06
C SER A 64 9.10 11.02 -50.68
N MET A 65 8.45 11.28 -49.54
CA MET A 65 7.28 10.56 -49.07
C MET A 65 5.99 10.91 -49.83
N GLN A 66 5.88 12.14 -50.36
CA GLN A 66 4.66 12.65 -51.02
C GLN A 66 5.00 13.48 -52.28
N PRO A 67 5.49 12.85 -53.37
CA PRO A 67 5.93 13.57 -54.57
C PRO A 67 4.79 14.30 -55.31
N GLU A 68 3.54 13.88 -55.12
CA GLU A 68 2.34 14.40 -55.81
C GLU A 68 1.74 15.64 -55.13
N GLN A 69 2.11 15.92 -53.87
CA GLN A 69 1.85 17.21 -53.23
C GLN A 69 3.05 18.12 -53.58
N GLU A 70 2.90 18.92 -54.65
CA GLU A 70 3.92 19.89 -55.07
C GLU A 70 4.55 20.62 -53.87
N SER A 71 5.87 20.61 -53.82
CA SER A 71 6.69 21.37 -52.89
C SER A 71 6.18 22.81 -52.69
N ALA A 72 6.09 23.23 -51.42
CA ALA A 72 5.95 24.63 -50.98
C ALA A 72 4.53 25.26 -50.96
N GLY A 73 3.56 24.61 -50.31
CA GLY A 73 2.45 25.34 -49.69
C GLY A 73 2.93 26.18 -48.48
N GLU A 74 2.22 27.26 -48.12
CA GLU A 74 2.45 27.98 -46.85
C GLU A 74 2.37 26.98 -45.68
N GLY A 75 3.46 26.82 -44.93
CA GLY A 75 3.50 25.96 -43.74
C GLY A 75 4.24 24.62 -43.86
N PHE A 76 4.73 24.20 -45.05
CA PHE A 76 5.49 22.93 -45.17
C PHE A 76 6.76 22.89 -44.31
N LEU A 77 7.54 23.97 -44.34
CA LEU A 77 8.74 24.09 -43.50
C LEU A 77 8.40 24.23 -42.02
N ASP A 78 7.25 24.80 -41.68
CA ASP A 78 6.76 24.85 -40.29
C ASP A 78 6.46 23.44 -39.75
N LEU A 79 5.87 22.57 -40.57
CA LEU A 79 5.62 21.17 -40.21
C LEU A 79 6.93 20.40 -40.00
N CYS A 80 7.87 20.53 -40.94
CA CYS A 80 9.20 19.90 -40.82
C CYS A 80 9.94 20.42 -39.57
N ALA A 81 9.87 21.73 -39.29
CA ALA A 81 10.46 22.32 -38.10
C ALA A 81 9.77 21.82 -36.82
N ALA A 82 8.45 21.63 -36.82
CA ALA A 82 7.71 21.09 -35.68
C ALA A 82 8.15 19.65 -35.34
N GLU A 83 8.36 18.79 -36.34
CA GLU A 83 8.85 17.42 -36.15
C GLU A 83 10.29 17.41 -35.61
N VAL A 84 11.17 18.25 -36.17
CA VAL A 84 12.55 18.41 -35.67
C VAL A 84 12.58 18.93 -34.24
N ASN A 85 11.71 19.90 -33.92
CA ASN A 85 11.56 20.45 -32.57
C ASN A 85 11.00 19.42 -31.59
N ALA A 86 10.08 18.55 -32.03
CA ALA A 86 9.56 17.47 -31.21
C ALA A 86 10.70 16.52 -30.82
N ILE A 87 11.54 16.10 -31.77
CA ILE A 87 12.72 15.26 -31.47
C ILE A 87 13.71 16.02 -30.57
N SER A 88 13.94 17.31 -30.81
CA SER A 88 14.83 18.11 -29.95
C SER A 88 14.31 18.26 -28.52
N LEU A 89 12.98 18.25 -28.32
CA LEU A 89 12.37 18.25 -26.99
C LEU A 89 12.47 16.87 -26.36
N LEU A 90 12.15 15.81 -27.10
CA LEU A 90 12.15 14.44 -26.60
C LEU A 90 13.55 13.98 -26.18
N PHE A 91 14.58 14.37 -26.95
CA PHE A 91 15.98 13.99 -26.75
C PHE A 91 16.90 15.22 -26.69
N PRO A 92 16.83 16.06 -25.64
CA PRO A 92 17.60 17.30 -25.54
C PRO A 92 19.11 17.07 -25.46
N ASP A 93 19.54 15.90 -25.01
CA ASP A 93 20.95 15.53 -24.90
C ASP A 93 21.53 14.96 -26.21
N LEU A 94 20.70 14.71 -27.23
CA LEU A 94 21.14 14.11 -28.50
C LEU A 94 22.01 15.08 -29.30
N GLN A 95 23.23 14.65 -29.64
CA GLN A 95 24.20 15.47 -30.37
C GLN A 95 24.40 15.06 -31.85
N SER A 96 23.94 13.87 -32.26
CA SER A 96 24.22 13.33 -33.59
C SER A 96 23.18 13.78 -34.61
N ASP A 97 23.60 14.58 -35.61
CA ASP A 97 22.77 14.99 -36.75
C ASP A 97 22.11 13.78 -37.43
N SER A 98 22.87 12.70 -37.70
CA SER A 98 22.36 11.51 -38.38
C SER A 98 21.25 10.81 -37.59
N ILE A 99 21.41 10.68 -36.27
CA ILE A 99 20.39 10.07 -35.42
C ILE A 99 19.15 10.97 -35.36
N HIS A 100 19.35 12.29 -35.23
CA HIS A 100 18.25 13.27 -35.20
C HIS A 100 17.42 13.23 -36.50
N ILE A 101 18.10 13.15 -37.65
CA ILE A 101 17.47 13.00 -38.97
C ILE A 101 16.60 11.74 -39.02
N CYS A 102 17.15 10.59 -38.64
CA CYS A 102 16.39 9.33 -38.63
C CYS A 102 15.23 9.34 -37.63
N PHE A 103 15.39 10.01 -36.49
CA PHE A 103 14.34 10.10 -35.48
C PHE A 103 13.18 10.99 -35.97
N ALA A 104 13.49 12.10 -36.64
CA ALA A 104 12.48 12.95 -37.25
C ALA A 104 11.76 12.22 -38.39
N ALA A 105 12.50 11.47 -39.21
CA ALA A 105 11.95 10.64 -40.27
C ALA A 105 11.01 9.54 -39.73
N TRP A 106 11.39 8.88 -38.63
CA TRP A 106 10.54 7.88 -37.96
C TRP A 106 9.25 8.50 -37.43
N LEU A 107 9.34 9.63 -36.72
CA LEU A 107 8.18 10.34 -36.18
C LEU A 107 7.22 10.74 -37.31
N ALA A 108 7.74 11.29 -38.41
CA ALA A 108 6.96 11.62 -39.60
C ALA A 108 6.29 10.39 -40.22
N PHE A 109 7.01 9.28 -40.33
CA PHE A 109 6.47 8.02 -40.85
C PHE A 109 5.32 7.50 -39.99
N VAL A 110 5.49 7.42 -38.66
CA VAL A 110 4.45 6.88 -37.75
C VAL A 110 3.20 7.77 -37.80
N CYS A 111 3.36 9.10 -37.73
CA CYS A 111 2.20 9.99 -37.80
C CYS A 111 1.44 9.86 -39.12
N LEU A 112 2.14 9.81 -40.27
CA LEU A 112 1.48 9.67 -41.56
C LEU A 112 0.90 8.27 -41.78
N MET A 113 1.55 7.24 -41.26
CA MET A 113 1.05 5.88 -41.30
C MET A 113 -0.27 5.77 -40.52
N ASP A 114 -0.33 6.30 -39.29
CA ASP A 114 -1.56 6.31 -38.48
C ASP A 114 -2.70 7.03 -39.22
N ASP A 115 -2.44 8.23 -39.76
CA ASP A 115 -3.42 9.00 -40.53
C ASP A 115 -3.93 8.21 -41.75
N LEU A 116 -3.07 7.46 -42.43
CA LEU A 116 -3.45 6.64 -43.58
C LEU A 116 -4.20 5.37 -43.17
N LEU A 117 -3.79 4.70 -42.08
CA LEU A 117 -4.45 3.50 -41.57
C LEU A 117 -5.90 3.78 -41.17
N GLU A 118 -6.16 4.93 -40.53
CA GLU A 118 -7.50 5.38 -40.15
C GLU A 118 -8.45 5.50 -41.37
N THR A 119 -7.93 5.67 -42.58
CA THR A 119 -8.74 5.75 -43.82
C THR A 119 -9.11 4.40 -44.42
N LEU A 120 -8.50 3.30 -43.96
CA LEU A 120 -8.67 1.95 -44.50
C LEU A 120 -9.62 1.12 -43.65
N PRO A 121 -10.34 0.14 -44.22
CA PRO A 121 -11.11 -0.83 -43.43
C PRO A 121 -10.18 -1.84 -42.73
N PHE A 122 -10.59 -2.35 -41.56
CA PHE A 122 -9.76 -3.22 -40.71
C PHE A 122 -9.08 -4.43 -41.41
N PRO A 123 -9.76 -5.19 -42.30
CA PRO A 123 -9.11 -6.29 -43.00
C PRO A 123 -7.99 -5.85 -43.95
N GLU A 124 -8.09 -4.64 -44.51
CA GLU A 124 -7.04 -4.05 -45.34
C GLU A 124 -5.90 -3.48 -44.48
N GLN A 125 -6.20 -2.90 -43.32
CA GLN A 125 -5.18 -2.41 -42.37
C GLN A 125 -4.22 -3.53 -41.95
N GLU A 126 -4.73 -4.70 -41.55
CA GLU A 126 -3.88 -5.83 -41.15
C GLU A 126 -3.00 -6.32 -42.31
N ALA A 127 -3.56 -6.43 -43.52
CA ALA A 127 -2.81 -6.88 -44.70
C ALA A 127 -1.71 -5.88 -45.11
N VAL A 128 -2.01 -4.57 -45.09
CA VAL A 128 -1.05 -3.50 -45.37
C VAL A 128 0.09 -3.50 -44.36
N LEU A 129 -0.21 -3.65 -43.06
CA LEU A 129 0.80 -3.70 -42.01
C LEU A 129 1.72 -4.93 -42.14
N ILE A 130 1.18 -6.11 -42.46
CA ILE A 130 1.99 -7.32 -42.67
C ILE A 130 2.97 -7.14 -43.83
N GLU A 131 2.51 -6.68 -45.00
CA GLU A 131 3.40 -6.41 -46.13
C GLU A 131 4.45 -5.33 -45.79
N THR A 132 4.07 -4.33 -44.99
CA THR A 132 4.99 -3.28 -44.54
C THR A 132 6.10 -3.85 -43.63
N ILE A 133 5.77 -4.81 -42.76
CA ILE A 133 6.76 -5.52 -41.94
C ILE A 133 7.79 -6.24 -42.81
N GLU A 134 7.36 -6.88 -43.91
CA GLU A 134 8.26 -7.57 -44.84
C GLU A 134 9.24 -6.60 -45.53
N ILE A 135 8.77 -5.40 -45.87
CA ILE A 135 9.60 -4.34 -46.46
C ILE A 135 10.65 -3.87 -45.47
N VAL A 136 10.26 -3.50 -44.24
CA VAL A 136 11.21 -2.97 -43.25
C VAL A 136 12.23 -4.01 -42.79
N LEU A 137 11.86 -5.30 -42.77
CA LEU A 137 12.78 -6.38 -42.40
C LEU A 137 13.58 -6.95 -43.58
N SER A 138 13.23 -6.61 -44.83
CA SER A 138 13.81 -7.19 -46.05
C SER A 138 13.81 -8.73 -46.07
N ARG A 139 12.79 -9.37 -45.46
CA ARG A 139 12.61 -10.83 -45.40
C ARG A 139 11.13 -11.21 -45.26
N PRO A 140 10.69 -12.39 -45.75
CA PRO A 140 9.32 -12.85 -45.56
C PRO A 140 9.00 -13.11 -44.09
N THR A 141 7.79 -12.79 -43.65
CA THR A 141 7.34 -13.04 -42.27
C THR A 141 6.62 -14.39 -42.14
N HIS A 142 6.73 -15.05 -40.98
CA HIS A 142 5.99 -16.29 -40.68
C HIS A 142 4.57 -16.05 -40.12
N VAL A 143 4.07 -14.81 -40.18
CA VAL A 143 2.74 -14.46 -39.68
C VAL A 143 1.69 -15.08 -40.61
N ARG A 144 1.02 -16.13 -40.15
CA ARG A 144 0.01 -16.85 -40.95
C ARG A 144 -1.24 -15.98 -41.11
N ILE A 145 -1.39 -15.37 -42.28
CA ILE A 145 -2.69 -14.87 -42.75
C ILE A 145 -3.57 -16.10 -43.03
N ASN A 146 -4.82 -16.11 -42.57
CA ASN A 146 -5.78 -17.14 -42.95
C ASN A 146 -6.03 -17.03 -44.47
N PRO A 147 -5.60 -18.00 -45.31
CA PRO A 147 -5.55 -17.81 -46.76
C PRO A 147 -6.92 -17.73 -47.42
N LEU A 148 -7.99 -18.09 -46.71
CA LEU A 148 -9.36 -18.08 -47.20
C LEU A 148 -10.01 -16.68 -47.19
N SER A 149 -9.30 -15.63 -46.74
CA SER A 149 -9.90 -14.30 -46.51
C SER A 149 -8.98 -13.12 -46.83
N ALA A 150 -7.75 -13.32 -47.31
CA ALA A 150 -6.79 -12.22 -47.48
C ALA A 150 -7.20 -11.28 -48.65
N PRO A 151 -7.60 -10.02 -48.40
CA PRO A 151 -7.84 -9.08 -49.48
C PRO A 151 -6.51 -8.78 -50.19
N THR A 152 -6.55 -8.64 -51.51
CA THR A 152 -5.39 -8.14 -52.28
C THR A 152 -5.12 -6.72 -51.83
N VAL A 153 -3.93 -6.41 -51.31
CA VAL A 153 -3.60 -5.05 -50.86
C VAL A 153 -3.55 -4.11 -52.07
N ARG A 154 -4.55 -3.22 -52.16
CA ARG A 154 -4.68 -2.26 -53.27
C ARG A 154 -4.00 -0.93 -52.97
N ASP A 155 -4.08 -0.47 -51.72
CA ASP A 155 -3.38 0.73 -51.27
C ASP A 155 -1.93 0.38 -50.90
N LYS A 156 -0.97 0.98 -51.62
CA LYS A 156 0.47 0.76 -51.44
C LYS A 156 1.18 1.97 -50.84
N ARG A 157 0.44 2.97 -50.34
CA ARG A 157 1.03 4.22 -49.82
C ARG A 157 1.94 3.93 -48.62
N ILE A 158 1.47 3.19 -47.63
CA ILE A 158 2.25 2.89 -46.41
C ILE A 158 3.53 2.09 -46.74
N GLN A 159 3.45 1.15 -47.68
CA GLN A 159 4.59 0.37 -48.17
C GLN A 159 5.62 1.25 -48.88
N ALA A 160 5.17 2.19 -49.71
CA ALA A 160 6.04 3.15 -50.37
C ALA A 160 6.75 4.06 -49.35
N LEU A 161 6.01 4.52 -48.33
CA LEU A 161 6.57 5.30 -47.22
C LEU A 161 7.63 4.51 -46.44
N ALA A 162 7.35 3.24 -46.13
CA ALA A 162 8.27 2.37 -45.42
C ALA A 162 9.54 2.12 -46.23
N LYS A 163 9.43 1.94 -47.55
CA LYS A 163 10.60 1.82 -48.43
C LYS A 163 11.44 3.10 -48.44
N ALA A 164 10.82 4.27 -48.57
CA ALA A 164 11.51 5.55 -48.51
C ALA A 164 12.22 5.74 -47.16
N LEU A 165 11.59 5.33 -46.06
CA LEU A 165 12.19 5.37 -44.72
C LEU A 165 13.41 4.42 -44.61
N VAL A 166 13.30 3.19 -45.12
CA VAL A 166 14.41 2.22 -45.14
C VAL A 166 15.60 2.78 -45.91
N ASP A 167 15.36 3.29 -47.11
CA ASP A 167 16.40 3.90 -47.92
C ASP A 167 17.01 5.09 -47.16
N HIS A 168 16.18 6.01 -46.64
CA HIS A 168 16.65 7.20 -45.93
C HIS A 168 17.51 6.87 -44.70
N CYS A 169 17.02 6.02 -43.79
CA CYS A 169 17.76 5.65 -42.59
C CYS A 169 19.06 4.88 -42.90
N SER A 170 19.07 4.07 -43.97
CA SER A 170 20.26 3.34 -44.40
C SER A 170 21.40 4.23 -44.92
N HIS A 171 21.09 5.45 -45.36
CA HIS A 171 22.10 6.45 -45.73
C HIS A 171 22.75 7.14 -44.52
N HIS A 172 22.09 7.13 -43.37
CA HIS A 172 22.51 7.91 -42.18
C HIS A 172 23.04 7.04 -41.03
N LEU A 173 22.60 5.79 -40.92
CA LEU A 173 22.95 4.88 -39.83
C LEU A 173 23.81 3.71 -40.30
N SER A 174 24.58 3.11 -39.39
CA SER A 174 25.36 1.91 -39.69
C SER A 174 24.46 0.69 -39.93
N SER A 175 24.90 -0.30 -40.73
CA SER A 175 24.07 -1.49 -41.00
C SER A 175 23.60 -2.25 -39.74
N PRO A 176 24.42 -2.44 -38.69
CA PRO A 176 23.94 -3.00 -37.42
C PRO A 176 22.86 -2.16 -36.74
N THR A 177 23.01 -0.83 -36.74
CA THR A 177 22.04 0.11 -36.15
C THR A 177 20.72 0.12 -36.94
N VAL A 178 20.79 0.16 -38.28
CA VAL A 178 19.63 0.04 -39.19
C VAL A 178 18.85 -1.25 -38.92
N ASN A 179 19.56 -2.38 -38.80
CA ASN A 179 18.94 -3.67 -38.52
C ASN A 179 18.24 -3.71 -37.15
N ALA A 180 18.80 -3.09 -36.11
CA ALA A 180 18.17 -3.00 -34.80
C ALA A 180 16.94 -2.09 -34.84
N PHE A 181 17.06 -0.93 -35.48
CA PHE A 181 15.99 0.04 -35.68
C PHE A 181 14.77 -0.59 -36.37
N PHE A 182 14.96 -1.27 -37.50
CA PHE A 182 13.83 -1.85 -38.24
C PHE A 182 13.26 -3.13 -37.62
N ARG A 183 14.00 -3.84 -36.78
CA ARG A 183 13.42 -4.90 -35.93
C ARG A 183 12.46 -4.32 -34.90
N ALA A 184 12.86 -3.23 -34.24
CA ALA A 184 11.97 -2.51 -33.32
C ALA A 184 10.77 -1.90 -34.06
N ALA A 185 10.98 -1.33 -35.26
CA ALA A 185 9.89 -0.79 -36.07
C ALA A 185 8.87 -1.87 -36.47
N ALA A 186 9.35 -3.07 -36.81
CA ALA A 186 8.47 -4.21 -37.06
C ALA A 186 7.62 -4.61 -35.84
N ASN A 187 8.17 -4.52 -34.62
CA ASN A 187 7.40 -4.75 -33.39
C ASN A 187 6.30 -3.70 -33.18
N VAL A 188 6.56 -2.44 -33.54
CA VAL A 188 5.56 -1.36 -33.52
C VAL A 188 4.44 -1.65 -34.52
N LEU A 189 4.79 -1.99 -35.77
CA LEU A 189 3.81 -2.37 -36.80
C LEU A 189 2.97 -3.59 -36.37
N GLN A 190 3.60 -4.58 -35.73
CA GLN A 190 2.89 -5.73 -35.17
C GLN A 190 1.93 -5.32 -34.04
N ALA A 191 2.27 -4.30 -33.25
CA ALA A 191 1.37 -3.76 -32.23
C ALA A 191 0.16 -3.05 -32.85
N HIS A 192 0.30 -2.36 -33.98
CA HIS A 192 -0.86 -1.82 -34.70
C HIS A 192 -1.77 -2.94 -35.23
N ILE A 193 -1.23 -4.09 -35.66
CA ILE A 193 -2.05 -5.27 -35.99
C ILE A 193 -2.83 -5.74 -34.74
N ASP A 194 -2.19 -5.78 -33.58
CA ASP A 194 -2.87 -6.14 -32.32
C ASP A 194 -3.94 -5.10 -31.94
N GLU A 195 -3.72 -3.82 -32.23
CA GLU A 195 -4.70 -2.74 -32.03
C GLU A 195 -5.93 -2.90 -32.93
N VAL A 196 -5.73 -3.25 -34.21
CA VAL A 196 -6.83 -3.62 -35.13
C VAL A 196 -7.61 -4.81 -34.59
N ARG A 197 -6.91 -5.87 -34.15
CA ARG A 197 -7.54 -7.05 -33.54
C ARG A 197 -8.29 -6.72 -32.26
N PHE A 198 -7.81 -5.76 -31.46
CA PHE A 198 -8.47 -5.29 -30.26
C PHE A 198 -9.80 -4.59 -30.62
N LEU A 199 -9.77 -3.70 -31.62
CA LEU A 199 -10.95 -2.99 -32.12
C LEU A 199 -12.01 -3.93 -32.69
N GLU A 200 -11.60 -4.99 -33.39
CA GLU A 200 -12.50 -6.02 -33.93
C GLU A 200 -12.97 -7.05 -32.89
N GLY A 201 -12.50 -6.95 -31.64
CA GLY A 201 -12.83 -7.92 -30.58
C GLY A 201 -12.21 -9.31 -30.80
N ARG A 202 -11.16 -9.42 -31.62
CA ARG A 202 -10.39 -10.66 -31.87
C ARG A 202 -9.41 -10.99 -30.75
N ILE A 203 -9.12 -10.02 -29.87
CA ILE A 203 -8.35 -10.22 -28.63
C ILE A 203 -9.11 -9.61 -27.44
N GLN A 204 -8.72 -9.98 -26.22
CA GLN A 204 -9.46 -9.66 -25.00
C GLN A 204 -9.58 -8.14 -24.78
N ASN A 205 -10.81 -7.66 -24.64
CA ASN A 205 -11.12 -6.23 -24.43
C ASN A 205 -11.03 -5.86 -22.94
N ASP A 206 -9.82 -5.87 -22.39
CA ASP A 206 -9.54 -5.40 -21.05
C ASP A 206 -8.37 -4.41 -21.00
N LEU A 207 -8.25 -3.72 -19.87
CA LEU A 207 -7.23 -2.70 -19.66
C LEU A 207 -5.79 -3.27 -19.73
N SER A 208 -5.56 -4.52 -19.33
CA SER A 208 -4.22 -5.11 -19.35
C SER A 208 -3.74 -5.34 -20.77
N THR A 209 -4.61 -5.91 -21.60
CA THR A 209 -4.39 -6.18 -23.01
C THR A 209 -4.22 -4.88 -23.78
N TYR A 210 -5.09 -3.90 -23.52
CA TYR A 210 -4.97 -2.57 -24.09
C TYR A 210 -3.63 -1.91 -23.77
N LEU A 211 -3.17 -1.93 -22.51
CA LEU A 211 -1.88 -1.33 -22.15
C LEU A 211 -0.68 -2.05 -22.80
N SER A 212 -0.75 -3.36 -23.01
CA SER A 212 0.28 -4.10 -23.74
C SER A 212 0.36 -3.72 -25.22
N VAL A 213 -0.77 -3.37 -25.85
CA VAL A 213 -0.81 -2.82 -27.20
C VAL A 213 -0.30 -1.37 -27.19
N ARG A 214 -0.89 -0.53 -26.33
CA ARG A 214 -0.65 0.91 -26.28
C ARG A 214 0.80 1.29 -25.96
N SER A 215 1.45 0.53 -25.09
CA SER A 215 2.88 0.73 -24.75
C SER A 215 3.82 0.50 -25.93
N ARG A 216 3.38 -0.21 -26.98
CA ARG A 216 4.15 -0.45 -28.20
C ARG A 216 3.73 0.48 -29.35
N THR A 217 2.44 0.81 -29.48
CA THR A 217 1.94 1.71 -30.54
C THR A 217 2.35 3.17 -30.33
N ILE A 218 2.86 3.54 -29.15
CA ILE A 218 3.54 4.82 -28.93
C ILE A 218 4.88 4.97 -29.69
N ALA A 219 5.38 3.88 -30.29
CA ALA A 219 6.49 3.88 -31.24
C ALA A 219 7.84 4.41 -30.73
N LEU A 220 8.13 4.30 -29.43
CA LEU A 220 9.38 4.75 -28.83
C LEU A 220 10.55 3.75 -28.96
N ASP A 221 10.26 2.45 -29.05
CA ASP A 221 11.27 1.37 -29.08
C ASP A 221 12.36 1.54 -30.15
N PRO A 222 12.05 1.95 -31.40
CA PRO A 222 13.08 2.17 -32.42
C PRO A 222 14.10 3.24 -32.02
N PHE A 223 13.70 4.27 -31.27
CA PHE A 223 14.64 5.25 -30.73
C PHE A 223 15.61 4.61 -29.74
N PHE A 224 15.09 3.77 -28.84
CA PHE A 224 15.90 3.10 -27.83
C PHE A 224 16.93 2.16 -28.42
N GLU A 225 16.55 1.37 -29.42
CA GLU A 225 17.47 0.43 -30.07
C GLU A 225 18.60 1.16 -30.82
N VAL A 226 18.33 2.31 -31.43
CA VAL A 226 19.39 3.15 -32.02
C VAL A 226 20.32 3.68 -30.94
N LEU A 227 19.77 4.26 -29.86
CA LEU A 227 20.60 4.80 -28.78
C LEU A 227 21.45 3.71 -28.09
N LYS A 228 20.88 2.52 -27.86
CA LYS A 228 21.63 1.35 -27.34
C LYS A 228 22.84 1.00 -28.20
N ARG A 229 22.66 0.96 -29.53
CA ARG A 229 23.73 0.58 -30.47
C ARG A 229 24.80 1.64 -30.62
N GLU A 230 24.42 2.91 -30.50
CA GLU A 230 25.33 4.03 -30.71
C GLU A 230 26.08 4.42 -29.42
N TYR A 231 25.48 4.23 -28.25
CA TYR A 231 26.06 4.67 -26.97
C TYR A 231 26.82 3.54 -26.25
N LEU A 232 26.47 2.28 -26.48
CA LEU A 232 27.07 1.14 -25.78
C LEU A 232 27.91 0.27 -26.71
N PRO A 233 29.02 -0.31 -26.20
CA PRO A 233 29.86 -1.20 -26.98
C PRO A 233 29.10 -2.48 -27.36
N VAL A 234 29.49 -3.12 -28.46
CA VAL A 234 28.82 -4.31 -29.01
C VAL A 234 28.83 -5.49 -28.01
N GLU A 235 29.83 -5.54 -27.15
CA GLU A 235 30.03 -6.57 -26.13
C GLU A 235 29.15 -6.37 -24.88
N TRP A 236 28.48 -5.23 -24.75
CA TRP A 236 27.58 -4.97 -23.63
C TRP A 236 26.38 -5.92 -23.63
N GLN A 237 26.11 -6.56 -22.49
CA GLN A 237 25.00 -7.47 -22.35
C GLN A 237 23.80 -6.75 -21.72
N PHE A 238 22.70 -6.69 -22.48
CA PHE A 238 21.44 -6.17 -21.98
C PHE A 238 20.75 -7.23 -21.11
N ASN A 239 20.47 -6.90 -19.87
CA ASN A 239 19.62 -7.70 -18.98
C ASN A 239 18.13 -7.32 -19.15
N THR A 240 17.26 -8.08 -18.49
CA THR A 240 15.81 -7.87 -18.53
C THR A 240 15.35 -6.50 -18.02
N ALA A 241 16.15 -5.82 -17.20
CA ALA A 241 15.81 -4.49 -16.69
C ALA A 241 15.75 -3.43 -17.81
N TRP A 242 16.53 -3.58 -18.88
CA TRP A 242 16.46 -2.69 -20.05
C TRP A 242 15.13 -2.78 -20.78
N ASP A 243 14.67 -4.01 -21.05
CA ASP A 243 13.41 -4.24 -21.74
C ASP A 243 12.24 -3.77 -20.88
N ASN A 244 12.29 -4.05 -19.57
CA ASN A 244 11.30 -3.55 -18.62
C ASN A 244 11.27 -2.03 -18.54
N LEU A 245 12.44 -1.37 -18.50
CA LEU A 245 12.51 0.09 -18.52
C LEU A 245 11.81 0.66 -19.76
N GLN A 246 12.08 0.11 -20.95
CA GLN A 246 11.43 0.56 -22.19
C GLN A 246 9.92 0.37 -22.17
N LEU A 247 9.45 -0.79 -21.71
CA LEU A 247 8.02 -1.08 -21.60
C LEU A 247 7.32 -0.11 -20.64
N GLU A 248 7.92 0.20 -19.49
CA GLU A 248 7.35 1.13 -18.53
C GLU A 248 7.37 2.58 -19.03
N ILE A 249 8.40 2.98 -19.79
CA ILE A 249 8.44 4.30 -20.44
C ILE A 249 7.36 4.38 -21.52
N GLY A 250 7.24 3.37 -22.38
CA GLY A 250 6.19 3.29 -23.40
C GLY A 250 4.79 3.31 -22.82
N CYS A 251 4.56 2.55 -21.74
CA CYS A 251 3.30 2.56 -21.00
C CYS A 251 3.00 3.94 -20.40
N SER A 252 3.98 4.59 -19.76
CA SER A 252 3.81 5.93 -19.20
C SER A 252 3.47 6.96 -20.28
N ALA A 253 4.19 6.97 -21.41
CA ALA A 253 3.94 7.88 -22.51
C ALA A 253 2.56 7.64 -23.17
N GLY A 254 2.18 6.37 -23.38
CA GLY A 254 0.86 6.02 -23.89
C GLY A 254 -0.27 6.50 -22.97
N LEU A 255 -0.11 6.32 -21.65
CA LEU A 255 -1.07 6.81 -20.66
C LEU A 255 -1.13 8.34 -20.57
N GLN A 256 -0.02 9.04 -20.80
CA GLN A 256 -0.03 10.51 -20.89
C GLN A 256 -0.89 10.98 -22.06
N ASN A 257 -0.79 10.34 -23.23
CA ASN A 257 -1.64 10.68 -24.37
C ASN A 257 -3.13 10.44 -24.04
N ASP A 258 -3.46 9.28 -23.48
CA ASP A 258 -4.83 8.92 -23.16
C ASP A 258 -5.42 9.85 -22.08
N LEU A 259 -4.66 10.21 -21.05
CA LEU A 259 -5.14 11.07 -19.97
C LEU A 259 -5.29 12.53 -20.40
N ILE A 260 -4.30 13.07 -21.13
CA ILE A 260 -4.34 14.48 -21.59
C ILE A 260 -5.38 14.65 -22.71
N GLY A 261 -5.51 13.66 -23.59
CA GLY A 261 -6.49 13.64 -24.68
C GLY A 261 -7.92 13.31 -24.26
N LEU A 262 -8.13 12.81 -23.05
CA LEU A 262 -9.41 12.21 -22.61
C LEU A 262 -10.64 13.09 -22.89
N GLY A 263 -10.54 14.40 -22.66
CA GLY A 263 -11.68 15.31 -22.88
C GLY A 263 -12.14 15.29 -24.34
N LYS A 264 -11.19 15.36 -25.29
CA LYS A 264 -11.47 15.27 -26.73
C LYS A 264 -11.97 13.88 -27.09
N ASP A 265 -11.33 12.84 -26.58
CA ASP A 265 -11.65 11.45 -26.91
C ASP A 265 -13.09 11.08 -26.51
N LEU A 266 -13.56 11.60 -25.36
CA LEU A 266 -14.95 11.48 -24.95
C LEU A 266 -15.92 12.25 -25.86
N GLU A 267 -15.53 13.43 -26.36
CA GLU A 267 -16.35 14.22 -27.30
C GLU A 267 -16.45 13.59 -28.69
N THR A 268 -15.35 13.02 -29.19
CA THR A 268 -15.29 12.39 -30.52
C THR A 268 -15.75 10.94 -30.53
N GLY A 269 -16.00 10.34 -29.36
CA GLY A 269 -16.43 8.95 -29.25
C GLY A 269 -15.31 7.94 -29.51
N GLU A 270 -14.05 8.34 -29.29
CA GLU A 270 -12.86 7.49 -29.44
C GLU A 270 -13.00 6.24 -28.58
N GLN A 271 -12.57 5.09 -29.11
CA GLN A 271 -12.67 3.80 -28.45
C GLN A 271 -11.33 3.36 -27.82
N LEU A 272 -10.21 3.87 -28.33
CA LEU A 272 -8.86 3.54 -27.88
C LEU A 272 -8.32 4.57 -26.90
N ASN A 273 -8.82 4.50 -25.68
CA ASN A 273 -8.33 5.28 -24.54
C ASN A 273 -8.43 4.42 -23.27
N ALA A 274 -7.38 4.37 -22.45
CA ALA A 274 -7.34 3.55 -21.23
C ALA A 274 -8.54 3.77 -20.30
N VAL A 275 -8.99 5.03 -20.13
CA VAL A 275 -10.14 5.36 -19.29
C VAL A 275 -11.43 4.87 -19.92
N ILE A 276 -11.58 5.01 -21.25
CA ILE A 276 -12.76 4.56 -21.99
C ILE A 276 -12.84 3.02 -22.01
N VAL A 277 -11.72 2.33 -22.22
CA VAL A 277 -11.62 0.86 -22.14
C VAL A 277 -12.05 0.37 -20.75
N LEU A 278 -11.54 1.01 -19.69
CA LEU A 278 -11.90 0.67 -18.32
C LEU A 278 -13.38 0.95 -18.02
N LEU A 279 -13.91 2.08 -18.49
CA LEU A 279 -15.32 2.41 -18.36
C LEU A 279 -16.22 1.39 -19.06
N ARG A 280 -15.86 0.96 -20.27
CA ARG A 280 -16.59 -0.06 -21.03
C ARG A 280 -16.61 -1.38 -20.27
N ALA A 281 -15.47 -1.82 -19.74
CA ALA A 281 -15.36 -3.05 -18.95
C ALA A 281 -16.23 -3.01 -17.68
N LEU A 282 -16.42 -1.82 -17.07
CA LEU A 282 -17.23 -1.65 -15.86
C LEU A 282 -18.73 -1.44 -16.12
N ARG A 283 -19.15 -1.04 -17.34
CA ARG A 283 -20.54 -0.66 -17.65
C ARG A 283 -21.30 -1.54 -18.64
N GLY A 284 -20.64 -2.29 -19.50
CA GLY A 284 -21.31 -3.07 -20.56
C GLY A 284 -21.97 -2.26 -21.69
N ASN A 285 -22.41 -0.99 -21.51
CA ASN A 285 -22.81 -0.06 -22.60
C ASN A 285 -22.73 1.44 -22.19
N LEU A 286 -22.26 2.31 -23.10
CA LEU A 286 -21.99 3.75 -22.90
C LEU A 286 -23.20 4.62 -23.29
N GLN A 287 -24.19 4.81 -22.41
CA GLN A 287 -25.26 5.81 -22.67
C GLN A 287 -25.55 6.80 -21.54
N ASP A 288 -24.86 6.77 -20.40
CA ASP A 288 -24.98 7.86 -19.42
C ASP A 288 -23.77 7.92 -18.48
N THR A 289 -22.86 8.89 -18.63
CA THR A 289 -21.60 8.92 -17.86
C THR A 289 -21.85 9.34 -16.41
N ASP A 290 -21.96 8.37 -15.49
CA ASP A 290 -21.87 8.64 -14.05
C ASP A 290 -20.51 9.28 -13.78
N LYS A 291 -20.55 10.55 -13.40
CA LYS A 291 -19.37 11.36 -13.10
C LYS A 291 -18.50 10.72 -12.02
N THR A 292 -19.10 9.97 -11.09
CA THR A 292 -18.39 9.24 -10.03
C THR A 292 -17.52 8.14 -10.62
N LEU A 293 -18.08 7.30 -11.50
CA LEU A 293 -17.35 6.19 -12.12
C LEU A 293 -16.26 6.69 -13.09
N LEU A 294 -16.54 7.75 -13.86
CA LEU A 294 -15.54 8.39 -14.71
C LEU A 294 -14.34 8.88 -13.87
N THR A 295 -14.61 9.53 -12.74
CA THR A 295 -13.56 10.01 -11.84
C THR A 295 -12.73 8.85 -11.29
N GLN A 296 -13.38 7.77 -10.84
CA GLN A 296 -12.68 6.55 -10.39
C GLN A 296 -11.81 5.92 -11.48
N CYS A 297 -12.28 5.88 -12.72
CA CYS A 297 -11.50 5.35 -13.84
C CYS A 297 -10.29 6.24 -14.16
N ILE A 298 -10.46 7.56 -14.14
CA ILE A 298 -9.37 8.54 -14.28
C ILE A 298 -8.33 8.33 -13.17
N ASP A 299 -8.76 8.18 -11.92
CA ASP A 299 -7.87 7.96 -10.77
C ASP A 299 -7.10 6.63 -10.88
N LEU A 300 -7.75 5.56 -11.34
CA LEU A 300 -7.12 4.26 -11.55
C LEU A 300 -6.08 4.30 -12.67
N VAL A 301 -6.39 4.95 -13.80
CA VAL A 301 -5.46 5.09 -14.93
C VAL A 301 -4.29 6.02 -14.56
N THR A 302 -4.57 7.11 -13.83
CA THR A 302 -3.55 8.00 -13.25
C THR A 302 -2.62 7.24 -12.29
N THR A 303 -3.19 6.39 -11.44
CA THR A 303 -2.41 5.52 -10.53
C THR A 303 -1.52 4.57 -11.31
N LYS A 304 -2.02 3.95 -12.39
CA LYS A 304 -1.23 3.06 -13.25
C LYS A 304 -0.08 3.80 -13.93
N HIS A 305 -0.31 5.00 -14.43
CA HIS A 305 0.75 5.87 -14.96
C HIS A 305 1.84 6.10 -13.91
N ASN A 306 1.47 6.54 -12.71
CA ASN A 306 2.44 6.87 -11.66
C ASN A 306 3.22 5.63 -11.18
N GLN A 307 2.57 4.46 -11.16
CA GLN A 307 3.25 3.19 -10.91
C GLN A 307 4.23 2.82 -12.03
N SER A 308 3.90 3.10 -13.29
CA SER A 308 4.79 2.91 -14.44
C SER A 308 6.06 3.75 -14.29
N VAL A 309 5.92 5.02 -13.95
CA VAL A 309 7.04 5.94 -13.72
C VAL A 309 7.92 5.48 -12.55
N LEU A 310 7.31 5.02 -11.46
CA LEU A 310 8.05 4.46 -10.33
C LEU A 310 8.85 3.20 -10.71
N ARG A 311 8.24 2.26 -11.45
CA ARG A 311 8.94 1.06 -11.91
C ARG A 311 10.08 1.40 -12.87
N ALA A 312 9.87 2.36 -13.78
CA ALA A 312 10.92 2.86 -14.66
C ALA A 312 12.12 3.42 -13.88
N LEU A 313 11.90 4.23 -12.83
CA LEU A 313 12.97 4.72 -11.96
C LEU A 313 13.75 3.57 -11.30
N ASN A 314 13.05 2.55 -10.78
CA ASN A 314 13.70 1.40 -10.14
C ASN A 314 14.54 0.58 -11.14
N PHE A 315 14.02 0.31 -12.34
CA PHE A 315 14.78 -0.41 -13.37
C PHE A 315 15.99 0.39 -13.85
N ALA A 316 15.87 1.72 -13.93
CA ALA A 316 17.00 2.57 -14.24
C ALA A 316 18.11 2.50 -13.18
N GLU A 317 17.76 2.50 -11.89
CA GLU A 317 18.74 2.29 -10.81
C GLU A 317 19.39 0.90 -10.90
N GLU A 318 18.61 -0.14 -11.18
CA GLU A 318 19.11 -1.50 -11.36
C GLU A 318 20.13 -1.58 -12.51
N ILE A 319 19.81 -0.97 -13.65
CA ILE A 319 20.69 -0.90 -14.83
C ILE A 319 22.00 -0.18 -14.47
N ILE A 320 21.91 1.00 -13.84
CA ILE A 320 23.09 1.79 -13.47
C ILE A 320 23.98 0.99 -12.51
N ARG A 321 23.38 0.36 -11.50
CA ARG A 321 24.10 -0.49 -10.54
C ARG A 321 24.77 -1.68 -11.22
N SER A 322 24.11 -2.31 -12.19
CA SER A 322 24.69 -3.45 -12.92
C SER A 322 25.98 -3.08 -13.67
N ALA A 323 26.17 -1.80 -14.00
CA ALA A 323 27.34 -1.27 -14.68
C ALA A 323 28.46 -0.77 -13.74
N GLU A 324 28.30 -0.83 -12.42
CA GLU A 324 29.33 -0.39 -11.45
C GLU A 324 30.63 -1.20 -11.53
N THR A 325 30.53 -2.47 -11.94
CA THR A 325 31.69 -3.37 -12.10
C THR A 325 32.36 -3.26 -13.48
N ALA A 326 31.76 -2.51 -14.41
CA ALA A 326 32.30 -2.30 -15.74
C ALA A 326 33.40 -1.21 -15.73
N SER A 327 34.09 -1.03 -16.86
CA SER A 327 35.05 0.07 -17.01
C SER A 327 34.36 1.44 -16.82
N PRO A 328 35.06 2.47 -16.31
CA PRO A 328 34.45 3.79 -16.05
C PRO A 328 33.75 4.41 -17.26
N ASN A 329 34.31 4.22 -18.46
CA ASN A 329 33.72 4.73 -19.70
C ASN A 329 32.40 4.02 -20.03
N VAL A 330 32.32 2.71 -19.83
CA VAL A 330 31.11 1.93 -20.07
C VAL A 330 30.04 2.24 -19.02
N SER A 331 30.42 2.36 -17.75
CA SER A 331 29.50 2.76 -16.68
C SER A 331 28.90 4.16 -16.90
N ALA A 332 29.72 5.11 -17.36
CA ALA A 332 29.26 6.45 -17.75
C ALA A 332 28.29 6.40 -18.95
N ALA A 333 28.59 5.60 -19.97
CA ALA A 333 27.74 5.44 -21.15
C ALA A 333 26.40 4.77 -20.81
N VAL A 334 26.40 3.74 -19.96
CA VAL A 334 25.17 3.11 -19.44
C VAL A 334 24.34 4.13 -18.68
N SER A 335 24.96 4.85 -17.75
CA SER A 335 24.27 5.89 -16.97
C SER A 335 23.66 6.98 -17.86
N GLN A 336 24.39 7.40 -18.90
CA GLN A 336 23.90 8.38 -19.86
C GLN A 336 22.69 7.86 -20.64
N LEU A 337 22.79 6.64 -21.20
CA LEU A 337 21.72 6.04 -21.98
C LEU A 337 20.45 5.82 -21.12
N THR A 338 20.61 5.28 -19.91
CA THR A 338 19.49 5.08 -18.98
C THR A 338 18.78 6.40 -18.68
N ARG A 339 19.54 7.49 -18.50
CA ARG A 339 18.95 8.83 -18.29
C ARG A 339 18.24 9.35 -19.53
N HIS A 340 18.77 9.14 -20.74
CA HIS A 340 18.07 9.50 -21.98
C HIS A 340 16.71 8.80 -22.09
N ILE A 341 16.65 7.52 -21.71
CA ILE A 341 15.40 6.74 -21.74
C ILE A 341 14.41 7.28 -20.69
N LEU A 342 14.84 7.52 -19.45
CA LEU A 342 14.00 8.09 -18.40
C LEU A 342 13.47 9.50 -18.73
N LEU A 343 14.29 10.30 -19.38
CA LEU A 343 13.98 11.69 -19.73
C LEU A 343 12.72 11.81 -20.60
N LEU A 344 12.43 10.78 -21.40
CA LEU A 344 11.24 10.74 -22.24
C LEU A 344 9.93 10.87 -21.46
N THR A 345 9.83 10.40 -20.21
CA THR A 345 8.59 10.56 -19.45
C THR A 345 8.27 12.03 -19.18
N GLU A 346 9.27 12.86 -18.86
CA GLU A 346 9.08 14.31 -18.69
C GLU A 346 8.87 15.00 -20.04
N THR A 347 9.73 14.72 -21.02
CA THR A 347 9.73 15.45 -22.30
C THR A 347 8.53 15.09 -23.17
N HIS A 348 8.06 13.84 -23.13
CA HIS A 348 6.83 13.42 -23.78
C HIS A 348 5.61 14.12 -23.15
N LEU A 349 5.54 14.24 -21.82
CA LEU A 349 4.46 14.96 -21.15
C LEU A 349 4.44 16.45 -21.52
N ARG A 350 5.62 17.07 -21.63
CA ARG A 350 5.77 18.45 -22.15
C ARG A 350 5.31 18.56 -23.60
N TRP A 351 5.58 17.56 -24.41
CA TRP A 351 5.17 17.53 -25.81
C TRP A 351 3.66 17.38 -25.95
N CYS A 352 3.04 16.40 -25.28
CA CYS A 352 1.60 16.14 -25.39
C CYS A 352 0.76 17.30 -24.83
N THR A 353 1.19 17.97 -23.76
CA THR A 353 0.50 19.15 -23.21
C THR A 353 0.57 20.40 -24.10
N LYS A 354 1.58 20.51 -24.97
CA LYS A 354 1.73 21.63 -25.92
C LYS A 354 1.14 21.35 -27.29
N ALA A 355 1.01 20.07 -27.67
CA ALA A 355 0.52 19.70 -28.97
C ALA A 355 -0.95 20.08 -29.14
N LYS A 356 -1.26 20.81 -30.22
CA LYS A 356 -2.63 21.27 -30.55
C LYS A 356 -3.67 20.14 -30.56
N ARG A 357 -3.24 18.91 -30.91
CA ARG A 357 -4.08 17.70 -30.95
C ARG A 357 -4.74 17.38 -29.60
N TYR A 358 -4.12 17.77 -28.48
CA TYR A 358 -4.55 17.44 -27.11
C TYR A 358 -4.96 18.67 -26.28
N GLN A 359 -5.01 19.86 -26.88
CA GLN A 359 -5.50 21.07 -26.20
C GLN A 359 -7.04 21.11 -26.24
N THR A 360 -7.68 21.07 -25.08
CA THR A 360 -9.10 21.41 -24.93
C THR A 360 -9.26 22.94 -24.93
N LYS A 361 -10.40 23.46 -25.41
CA LYS A 361 -10.65 24.90 -25.65
C LYS A 361 -10.57 25.82 -24.40
N SER A 362 -10.17 25.33 -23.23
CA SER A 362 -10.29 26.05 -21.95
C SER A 362 -9.01 26.25 -21.13
N ASN A 363 -7.81 25.88 -21.61
CA ASN A 363 -6.56 26.07 -20.84
C ASN A 363 -5.61 27.07 -21.51
N ASP A 364 -5.80 28.37 -21.24
CA ASP A 364 -4.84 29.44 -21.56
C ASP A 364 -3.68 29.55 -20.54
N GLY A 365 -3.54 28.58 -19.62
CA GLY A 365 -2.50 28.57 -18.59
C GLY A 365 -1.40 27.53 -18.87
N ASN A 366 -0.14 27.96 -18.89
CA ASN A 366 1.01 27.05 -18.94
C ASN A 366 1.04 26.18 -17.66
N PRO A 367 0.85 24.84 -17.73
CA PRO A 367 0.80 23.98 -16.54
C PRO A 367 2.13 23.94 -15.77
N TRP A 368 3.21 24.43 -16.38
CA TRP A 368 4.54 24.53 -15.76
C TRP A 368 4.73 25.79 -14.89
N ILE A 369 3.78 26.73 -14.87
CA ILE A 369 3.85 27.99 -14.10
C ILE A 369 2.99 27.96 -12.83
N GLN A 370 2.14 26.95 -12.62
CA GLN A 370 1.46 26.79 -11.33
C GLN A 370 2.40 26.10 -10.34
N ASP A 371 3.15 26.94 -9.63
CA ASP A 371 3.91 26.59 -8.43
C ASP A 371 2.94 26.29 -7.27
N ASN A 372 2.00 25.38 -7.50
CA ASN A 372 1.24 24.77 -6.43
C ASN A 372 2.20 23.79 -5.75
N LYS A 373 2.82 24.27 -4.68
CA LYS A 373 3.42 23.46 -3.63
C LYS A 373 2.35 22.55 -3.01
N LEU A 374 1.89 21.55 -3.77
CA LEU A 374 1.43 20.32 -3.18
C LEU A 374 2.65 19.64 -2.59
N PRO A 375 2.57 19.10 -1.36
CA PRO A 375 3.72 18.51 -0.70
C PRO A 375 4.28 17.39 -1.58
N VAL A 376 5.52 17.59 -2.07
CA VAL A 376 6.35 16.51 -2.58
C VAL A 376 6.36 15.48 -1.47
N THR A 377 5.70 14.34 -1.68
CA THR A 377 5.94 13.20 -0.81
C THR A 377 7.18 12.55 -1.39
N PRO A 378 8.37 12.71 -0.79
CA PRO A 378 9.55 11.99 -1.26
C PRO A 378 9.19 10.50 -1.35
N SER A 379 9.79 9.75 -2.29
CA SER A 379 9.78 8.29 -2.16
C SER A 379 10.53 7.96 -0.88
N VAL A 380 9.79 7.80 0.21
CA VAL A 380 10.36 7.45 1.50
C VAL A 380 10.77 5.99 1.40
N THR A 381 12.06 5.76 1.16
CA THR A 381 12.63 4.44 1.39
C THR A 381 12.59 4.20 2.89
N GLN A 382 11.75 3.26 3.32
CA GLN A 382 11.68 2.84 4.70
C GLN A 382 12.53 1.59 4.88
N MET A 383 13.58 1.71 5.67
CA MET A 383 14.33 0.55 6.14
C MET A 383 13.48 -0.23 7.15
N VAL A 384 13.43 -1.55 6.99
CA VAL A 384 12.77 -2.46 7.91
C VAL A 384 13.75 -3.46 8.50
N GLN A 385 13.45 -3.94 9.71
CA GLN A 385 14.28 -4.90 10.44
C GLN A 385 13.42 -5.97 11.14
N PRO A 386 13.95 -7.18 11.34
CA PRO A 386 13.36 -8.16 12.25
C PRO A 386 13.73 -7.84 13.72
N LYS A 387 12.88 -8.25 14.66
CA LYS A 387 13.16 -8.27 16.10
C LYS A 387 12.46 -9.46 16.76
N GLY A 388 13.25 -10.47 17.11
CA GLY A 388 12.71 -11.75 17.58
C GLY A 388 11.84 -12.38 16.50
N ILE A 389 10.62 -12.76 16.88
CA ILE A 389 9.62 -13.38 15.98
C ILE A 389 8.89 -12.38 15.08
N ILE A 390 9.11 -11.08 15.28
CA ILE A 390 8.43 -10.01 14.53
C ILE A 390 9.32 -9.56 13.37
N HIS A 391 8.75 -9.48 12.18
CA HIS A 391 9.44 -9.09 10.95
C HIS A 391 8.87 -7.79 10.38
N GLY A 392 9.65 -7.07 9.57
CA GLY A 392 9.18 -5.88 8.87
C GLY A 392 8.98 -4.64 9.74
N LEU A 393 9.60 -4.57 10.93
CA LEU A 393 9.48 -3.39 11.81
C LEU A 393 10.25 -2.21 11.22
N PRO A 394 9.72 -0.98 11.30
CA PRO A 394 10.42 0.21 10.83
C PRO A 394 11.72 0.44 11.60
N VAL A 395 12.76 0.86 10.89
CA VAL A 395 13.98 1.43 11.46
C VAL A 395 13.79 2.94 11.55
N TYR A 396 14.06 3.51 12.72
CA TYR A 396 13.91 4.95 12.95
C TYR A 396 15.27 5.61 13.06
N THR A 397 15.38 6.80 12.49
CA THR A 397 16.47 7.72 12.80
C THR A 397 16.25 8.30 14.20
N PRO A 398 17.28 8.36 15.08
CA PRO A 398 17.15 9.00 16.37
C PRO A 398 16.67 10.46 16.23
N PRO A 399 15.74 10.92 17.08
CA PRO A 399 15.29 12.30 17.04
C PRO A 399 16.43 13.25 17.45
N SER A 400 16.38 14.50 17.01
CA SER A 400 17.38 15.52 17.38
C SER A 400 17.41 15.81 18.89
N LYS A 401 16.30 15.53 19.58
CA LYS A 401 16.20 15.49 21.05
C LYS A 401 15.37 14.27 21.46
N PRO A 402 15.80 13.51 22.47
CA PRO A 402 15.01 12.43 23.04
C PRO A 402 13.63 12.91 23.53
N LEU A 403 12.64 12.03 23.42
CA LEU A 403 11.23 12.30 23.67
C LEU A 403 10.81 11.85 25.07
N THR A 404 9.71 12.44 25.56
CA THR A 404 9.04 12.05 26.81
C THR A 404 7.69 11.40 26.53
N ALA A 405 7.46 10.20 27.08
CA ALA A 405 6.21 9.45 26.96
C ALA A 405 5.43 9.40 28.28
N LEU A 406 4.11 9.36 28.19
CA LEU A 406 3.19 9.05 29.29
C LEU A 406 2.30 7.86 28.88
N ILE A 407 2.38 6.77 29.62
CA ILE A 407 1.65 5.52 29.37
C ILE A 407 0.59 5.35 30.46
N THR A 408 -0.68 5.29 30.09
CA THR A 408 -1.77 4.93 31.00
C THR A 408 -2.03 3.42 30.96
N GLY A 409 -2.51 2.82 32.06
CA GLY A 409 -2.70 1.37 32.14
C GLY A 409 -1.37 0.59 32.06
N SER A 410 -0.29 1.18 32.57
CA SER A 410 1.09 0.68 32.40
C SER A 410 1.37 -0.71 32.98
N THR A 411 0.54 -1.21 33.89
CA THR A 411 0.62 -2.58 34.44
C THR A 411 -0.20 -3.61 33.65
N GLY A 412 -0.99 -3.15 32.67
CA GLY A 412 -1.76 -4.02 31.77
C GLY A 412 -0.94 -4.58 30.61
N VAL A 413 -1.54 -5.50 29.85
CA VAL A 413 -0.90 -6.21 28.72
C VAL A 413 -0.30 -5.24 27.71
N SER A 414 -1.10 -4.31 27.16
CA SER A 414 -0.61 -3.31 26.19
C SER A 414 0.36 -2.32 26.82
N GLY A 415 0.02 -1.77 28.01
CA GLY A 415 0.80 -0.72 28.64
C GLY A 415 2.20 -1.15 29.06
N TYR A 416 2.34 -2.35 29.64
CA TYR A 416 3.65 -2.87 30.03
C TYR A 416 4.50 -3.23 28.82
N GLN A 417 3.87 -3.76 27.77
CA GLN A 417 4.57 -4.07 26.54
C GLN A 417 5.01 -2.79 25.80
N MET A 418 4.19 -1.73 25.82
CA MET A 418 4.58 -0.41 25.35
C MET A 418 5.79 0.11 26.13
N LEU A 419 5.78 0.03 27.48
CA LEU A 419 6.92 0.40 28.31
C LEU A 419 8.20 -0.33 27.88
N LYS A 420 8.15 -1.66 27.69
CA LYS A 420 9.30 -2.45 27.20
C LYS A 420 9.81 -1.95 25.85
N THR A 421 8.90 -1.64 24.92
CA THR A 421 9.24 -1.15 23.58
C THR A 421 9.92 0.21 23.60
N LEU A 422 9.36 1.18 24.34
CA LEU A 422 9.96 2.52 24.47
C LEU A 422 11.28 2.45 25.25
N PHE A 423 11.33 1.66 26.32
CA PHE A 423 12.53 1.49 27.15
C PHE A 423 13.70 0.92 26.36
N ALA A 424 13.45 -0.01 25.42
CA ALA A 424 14.47 -0.60 24.56
C ALA A 424 15.12 0.40 23.57
N SER A 425 14.62 1.64 23.47
CA SER A 425 15.12 2.67 22.55
C SER A 425 15.57 3.95 23.31
N PRO A 426 16.66 3.89 24.10
CA PRO A 426 17.10 5.01 24.95
C PRO A 426 17.48 6.29 24.19
N ASP A 427 17.98 6.16 22.96
CA ASP A 427 18.31 7.31 22.11
C ASP A 427 17.06 8.06 21.62
N ARG A 428 15.89 7.42 21.70
CA ARG A 428 14.61 7.98 21.29
C ARG A 428 13.77 8.44 22.47
N TRP A 429 13.72 7.66 23.56
CA TRP A 429 12.88 7.94 24.73
C TRP A 429 13.74 8.17 25.96
N ALA A 430 13.86 9.45 26.35
CA ALA A 430 14.63 9.83 27.54
C ALA A 430 13.87 9.54 28.84
N LYS A 431 12.56 9.83 28.87
CA LYS A 431 11.72 9.69 30.05
C LYS A 431 10.40 9.04 29.72
N ILE A 432 10.00 8.08 30.55
CA ILE A 432 8.76 7.31 30.39
C ILE A 432 8.01 7.33 31.72
N TYR A 433 6.88 8.01 31.72
CA TYR A 433 5.97 8.09 32.86
C TYR A 433 4.90 7.01 32.76
N CYS A 434 4.77 6.20 33.80
CA CYS A 434 3.87 5.04 33.83
C CYS A 434 2.76 5.28 34.84
N LEU A 435 1.51 5.33 34.38
CA LEU A 435 0.34 5.52 35.24
C LEU A 435 -0.40 4.21 35.45
N SER A 436 -0.77 3.93 36.69
CA SER A 436 -1.77 2.91 37.06
C SER A 436 -2.39 3.23 38.41
N SER A 437 -3.59 2.71 38.67
CA SER A 437 -4.27 2.91 39.97
C SER A 437 -3.63 2.12 41.11
N ARG A 438 -2.93 1.03 40.78
CA ARG A 438 -2.21 0.17 41.72
C ARG A 438 -0.69 0.41 41.63
N PRO A 439 0.08 0.13 42.69
CA PRO A 439 1.53 0.07 42.59
C PRO A 439 1.95 -0.99 41.56
N PRO A 440 3.13 -0.82 40.93
CA PRO A 440 3.62 -1.78 39.95
C PRO A 440 3.96 -3.12 40.61
N PRO A 441 3.77 -4.26 39.92
CA PRO A 441 4.15 -5.56 40.46
C PRO A 441 5.66 -5.66 40.68
N THR A 442 6.09 -6.60 41.53
CA THR A 442 7.50 -6.70 41.97
C THR A 442 8.50 -6.92 40.83
N ASN A 443 8.08 -7.54 39.73
CA ASN A 443 8.91 -7.78 38.54
C ASN A 443 8.96 -6.60 37.55
N PHE A 444 8.13 -5.56 37.74
CA PHE A 444 7.96 -4.47 36.78
C PHE A 444 9.26 -3.74 36.41
N PHE A 445 10.08 -3.38 37.40
CA PHE A 445 11.39 -2.75 37.18
C PHE A 445 12.51 -3.77 36.95
N PRO A 446 12.59 -4.90 37.70
CA PRO A 446 13.60 -5.93 37.46
C PRO A 446 13.62 -6.47 36.03
N ASP A 447 12.46 -6.70 35.39
CA ASP A 447 12.36 -7.20 34.02
C ASP A 447 12.96 -6.21 32.99
N LEU A 448 13.00 -4.92 33.30
CA LEU A 448 13.61 -3.88 32.46
C LEU A 448 15.12 -3.74 32.71
N GLY A 449 15.63 -4.31 33.80
CA GLY A 449 17.02 -4.21 34.19
C GLY A 449 17.36 -2.98 35.06
N PRO A 450 18.61 -2.89 35.55
CA PRO A 450 19.00 -1.95 36.60
C PRO A 450 18.97 -0.48 36.21
N SER A 451 19.06 -0.15 34.91
CA SER A 451 18.99 1.24 34.42
C SER A 451 17.56 1.81 34.37
N SER A 452 16.54 0.98 34.63
CA SER A 452 15.12 1.36 34.54
C SER A 452 14.74 2.53 35.45
N THR A 453 15.26 2.56 36.67
CA THR A 453 14.95 3.58 37.69
C THR A 453 15.36 5.00 37.31
N SER A 454 16.28 5.16 36.35
CA SER A 454 16.74 6.48 35.89
C SER A 454 15.84 7.08 34.80
N ARG A 455 15.12 6.25 34.02
CA ARG A 455 14.33 6.68 32.86
C ARG A 455 12.83 6.45 33.01
N VAL A 456 12.44 5.50 33.85
CA VAL A 456 11.04 5.11 34.06
C VAL A 456 10.60 5.63 35.42
N HIS A 457 9.52 6.42 35.44
CA HIS A 457 8.90 6.90 36.67
C HIS A 457 7.46 6.43 36.75
N HIS A 458 7.13 5.67 37.79
CA HIS A 458 5.77 5.22 38.04
C HIS A 458 5.03 6.24 38.90
N ILE A 459 3.79 6.57 38.52
CA ILE A 459 2.91 7.46 39.26
C ILE A 459 1.60 6.72 39.51
N GLN A 460 1.28 6.52 40.77
CA GLN A 460 -0.01 5.94 41.16
C GLN A 460 -1.11 7.00 41.06
N VAL A 461 -2.12 6.75 40.24
CA VAL A 461 -3.27 7.64 40.06
C VAL A 461 -4.51 6.87 39.62
N ASN A 462 -5.65 7.17 40.23
CA ASN A 462 -6.93 6.55 39.91
C ASN A 462 -7.87 7.57 39.26
N PHE A 463 -8.11 7.39 37.97
CA PHE A 463 -8.94 8.28 37.16
C PHE A 463 -10.45 8.24 37.47
N LEU A 464 -10.91 7.27 38.28
CA LEU A 464 -12.31 7.16 38.69
C LEU A 464 -12.56 7.76 40.08
N THR A 465 -11.62 7.59 41.01
CA THR A 465 -11.78 8.06 42.39
C THR A 465 -11.20 9.45 42.64
N SER A 466 -10.29 9.92 41.78
CA SER A 466 -9.74 11.27 41.85
C SER A 466 -10.49 12.22 40.93
N THR A 467 -10.67 13.46 41.38
CA THR A 467 -11.21 14.54 40.57
C THR A 467 -10.20 14.97 39.49
N PRO A 468 -10.63 15.58 38.37
CA PRO A 468 -9.72 16.10 37.34
C PRO A 468 -8.62 17.03 37.90
N SER A 469 -8.95 17.88 38.88
CA SER A 469 -8.00 18.78 39.52
C SER A 469 -6.93 18.04 40.34
N GLU A 470 -7.32 17.00 41.07
CA GLU A 470 -6.39 16.14 41.81
C GLU A 470 -5.46 15.37 40.87
N ILE A 471 -6.02 14.80 39.79
CA ILE A 471 -5.23 14.11 38.75
C ILE A 471 -4.21 15.09 38.17
N SER A 472 -4.63 16.30 37.79
CA SER A 472 -3.73 17.32 37.25
C SER A 472 -2.63 17.71 38.24
N HIS A 473 -2.95 17.85 39.52
CA HIS A 473 -1.99 18.16 40.57
C HIS A 473 -0.96 17.03 40.78
N ILE A 474 -1.42 15.78 40.85
CA ILE A 474 -0.55 14.60 40.98
C ILE A 474 0.41 14.51 39.79
N LEU A 475 -0.10 14.66 38.56
CA LEU A 475 0.73 14.60 37.35
C LEU A 475 1.68 15.78 37.28
N SER A 476 1.20 17.00 37.51
CA SER A 476 2.02 18.21 37.39
C SER A 476 3.08 18.33 38.49
N SER A 477 2.88 17.74 39.67
CA SER A 477 3.90 17.74 40.74
C SER A 477 5.02 16.74 40.49
N GLN A 478 4.75 15.64 39.77
CA GLN A 478 5.71 14.56 39.55
C GLN A 478 6.33 14.54 38.14
N ILE A 479 5.75 15.28 37.20
CA ILE A 479 6.25 15.41 35.82
C ILE A 479 6.79 16.84 35.64
N PRO A 480 8.11 17.06 35.82
CA PRO A 480 8.70 18.40 35.69
C PRO A 480 8.80 18.88 34.23
N GLU A 481 8.93 17.97 33.27
CA GLU A 481 9.09 18.27 31.85
C GLU A 481 7.78 18.25 31.03
N GLN A 482 7.86 18.69 29.78
CA GLN A 482 6.77 18.59 28.80
C GLN A 482 6.60 17.14 28.34
N ILE A 483 5.36 16.67 28.28
CA ILE A 483 5.02 15.38 27.64
C ILE A 483 4.97 15.57 26.11
N ASP A 484 5.71 14.76 25.36
CA ASP A 484 5.63 14.74 23.89
C ASP A 484 4.51 13.83 23.40
N HIS A 485 4.38 12.64 24.01
CA HIS A 485 3.50 11.58 23.54
C HIS A 485 2.71 10.94 24.69
N ILE A 486 1.41 10.71 24.47
CA ILE A 486 0.57 9.93 25.37
C ILE A 486 0.16 8.63 24.67
N PHE A 487 0.24 7.52 25.40
CA PHE A 487 -0.33 6.23 25.01
C PHE A 487 -1.38 5.82 26.03
N TYR A 488 -2.64 5.77 25.60
CA TYR A 488 -3.77 5.48 26.49
C TYR A 488 -4.21 4.02 26.40
N PHE A 489 -3.94 3.24 27.46
CA PHE A 489 -4.33 1.84 27.61
C PHE A 489 -5.15 1.54 28.87
N SER A 490 -5.52 2.57 29.65
CA SER A 490 -6.37 2.38 30.82
C SER A 490 -7.73 1.78 30.40
N TYR A 491 -8.10 0.69 31.05
CA TYR A 491 -9.35 -0.01 30.85
C TYR A 491 -9.88 -0.53 32.18
N HIS A 492 -11.20 -0.50 32.35
CA HIS A 492 -11.86 -1.13 33.48
C HIS A 492 -13.01 -2.02 33.00
N GLN A 493 -12.93 -3.31 33.31
CA GLN A 493 -14.03 -4.26 33.13
C GLN A 493 -14.78 -4.39 34.46
N PRO A 494 -16.02 -3.89 34.57
CA PRO A 494 -16.88 -4.21 35.71
C PRO A 494 -17.03 -5.73 35.84
N PRO A 495 -17.18 -6.27 37.06
CA PRO A 495 -17.46 -7.69 37.24
C PRO A 495 -18.78 -8.06 36.51
N PRO A 496 -18.86 -9.27 35.94
CA PRO A 496 -20.11 -9.72 35.33
C PRO A 496 -21.21 -9.83 36.40
N PRO A 497 -22.49 -9.61 36.03
CA PRO A 497 -23.61 -9.65 36.96
C PRO A 497 -23.93 -11.08 37.46
N SER A 498 -23.54 -12.13 36.72
CA SER A 498 -23.59 -13.52 37.15
C SER A 498 -22.41 -14.34 36.62
N ASN A 499 -22.19 -15.54 37.17
CA ASN A 499 -21.20 -16.52 36.70
C ASN A 499 -21.72 -17.29 35.46
N ASN A 500 -22.19 -16.58 34.44
CA ASN A 500 -22.66 -17.15 33.18
C ASN A 500 -21.85 -16.57 32.01
N VAL A 501 -21.48 -17.41 31.05
CA VAL A 501 -20.72 -16.99 29.86
C VAL A 501 -21.44 -15.90 29.06
N LEU A 502 -22.77 -15.91 29.04
CA LEU A 502 -23.58 -14.92 28.31
C LEU A 502 -23.53 -13.53 28.96
N ASP A 503 -23.17 -13.43 30.23
CA ASP A 503 -23.25 -12.20 31.01
C ASP A 503 -21.97 -11.36 30.97
N LEU A 504 -20.92 -11.86 30.32
CA LEU A 504 -19.71 -11.08 29.99
C LEU A 504 -20.01 -9.73 29.36
N TRP A 505 -21.06 -9.69 28.55
CA TRP A 505 -21.48 -8.51 27.80
C TRP A 505 -22.76 -7.88 28.33
N ALA A 506 -23.40 -8.43 29.37
CA ALA A 506 -24.68 -7.93 29.88
C ALA A 506 -24.58 -6.51 30.48
N ASN A 507 -23.41 -6.13 31.02
CA ASN A 507 -23.17 -4.82 31.61
C ASN A 507 -22.56 -3.80 30.61
N GLN A 508 -23.01 -3.75 29.35
CA GLN A 508 -22.47 -2.78 28.37
C GLN A 508 -22.60 -1.32 28.84
N ASP A 509 -23.75 -0.93 29.41
CA ASP A 509 -23.97 0.46 29.82
C ASP A 509 -23.05 0.89 30.98
N GLN A 510 -22.85 0.01 31.96
CA GLN A 510 -21.92 0.26 33.06
C GLN A 510 -20.47 0.27 32.56
N LEU A 511 -20.10 -0.69 31.68
CA LEU A 511 -18.79 -0.73 31.04
C LEU A 511 -18.52 0.58 30.30
N SER A 512 -19.52 1.07 29.57
CA SER A 512 -19.38 2.29 28.78
C SER A 512 -19.28 3.52 29.66
N THR A 513 -20.15 3.65 30.66
CA THR A 513 -20.11 4.74 31.64
C THR A 513 -18.74 4.84 32.31
N VAL A 514 -18.23 3.72 32.84
CA VAL A 514 -16.97 3.73 33.61
C VAL A 514 -15.78 4.10 32.73
N ASN A 515 -15.65 3.53 31.53
CA ASN A 515 -14.50 3.82 30.66
C ASN A 515 -14.57 5.23 30.04
N THR A 516 -15.77 5.73 29.74
CA THR A 516 -15.97 7.11 29.28
C THR A 516 -15.66 8.12 30.40
N THR A 517 -16.15 7.89 31.63
CA THR A 517 -15.83 8.76 32.79
C THR A 517 -14.33 8.78 33.07
N MET A 518 -13.69 7.61 33.08
CA MET A 518 -12.25 7.49 33.29
C MET A 518 -11.44 8.30 32.26
N PHE A 519 -11.83 8.21 30.99
CA PHE A 519 -11.16 8.92 29.89
C PHE A 519 -11.38 10.44 29.99
N ASN A 520 -12.62 10.87 30.26
CA ASN A 520 -12.97 12.28 30.36
C ASN A 520 -12.31 12.97 31.57
N ASN A 521 -12.19 12.28 32.70
CA ASN A 521 -11.47 12.79 33.87
C ASN A 521 -9.98 13.01 33.55
N PHE A 522 -9.37 12.08 32.81
CA PHE A 522 -7.98 12.20 32.37
C PHE A 522 -7.79 13.37 31.40
N LEU A 523 -8.62 13.50 30.35
CA LEU A 523 -8.52 14.63 29.40
C LEU A 523 -8.74 16.00 30.08
N SER A 524 -9.68 16.07 31.02
CA SER A 524 -9.92 17.28 31.82
C SER A 524 -8.71 17.66 32.68
N ALA A 525 -8.02 16.66 33.24
CA ALA A 525 -6.79 16.87 33.98
C ALA A 525 -5.65 17.38 33.09
N LEU A 526 -5.47 16.82 31.89
CA LEU A 526 -4.47 17.29 30.93
C LEU A 526 -4.71 18.75 30.52
N SER A 527 -5.98 19.13 30.33
CA SER A 527 -6.37 20.49 29.94
C SER A 527 -6.04 21.54 31.01
N SER A 528 -5.82 21.11 32.26
CA SER A 528 -5.53 21.99 33.38
C SER A 528 -4.04 22.37 33.49
N SER A 529 -3.17 21.83 32.63
CA SER A 529 -1.72 22.05 32.70
C SER A 529 -1.08 21.96 31.31
N PRO A 530 -0.56 23.07 30.74
CA PRO A 530 -0.01 23.09 29.38
C PRO A 530 1.11 22.06 29.14
N LYS A 531 1.90 21.74 30.17
CA LYS A 531 2.99 20.76 30.08
C LYS A 531 2.53 19.31 29.92
N LEU A 532 1.27 19.03 30.21
CA LEU A 532 0.66 17.71 30.07
C LEU A 532 0.01 17.52 28.69
N ILE A 533 -0.17 18.58 27.91
CA ILE A 533 -0.74 18.50 26.55
C ILE A 533 0.32 17.93 25.61
N PRO A 534 0.11 16.74 25.00
CA PRO A 534 1.10 16.13 24.14
C PRO A 534 1.08 16.72 22.73
N LYS A 535 2.13 16.44 21.96
CA LYS A 535 2.13 16.67 20.50
C LYS A 535 1.28 15.63 19.78
N LYS A 536 1.35 14.36 20.21
CA LYS A 536 0.53 13.27 19.69
C LYS A 536 -0.03 12.38 20.79
N PHE A 537 -1.33 12.10 20.70
CA PHE A 537 -2.07 11.22 21.60
C PHE A 537 -2.49 9.95 20.86
N LEU A 538 -2.04 8.79 21.34
CA LEU A 538 -2.49 7.50 20.85
C LEU A 538 -3.55 6.90 21.78
N LEU A 539 -4.71 6.60 21.20
CA LEU A 539 -5.80 5.91 21.87
C LEU A 539 -5.92 4.47 21.35
N GLN A 540 -5.77 3.48 22.23
CA GLN A 540 -6.06 2.09 21.89
C GLN A 540 -7.54 1.80 22.17
N THR A 541 -8.29 1.41 21.13
CA THR A 541 -9.65 0.89 21.23
C THR A 541 -9.64 -0.61 20.91
N GLY A 542 -10.34 -1.05 19.86
CA GLY A 542 -10.32 -2.45 19.43
C GLY A 542 -11.38 -2.79 18.39
N THR A 543 -11.38 -4.04 17.95
CA THR A 543 -12.29 -4.55 16.91
C THR A 543 -13.76 -4.60 17.32
N LYS A 544 -14.10 -4.39 18.61
CA LYS A 544 -15.50 -4.16 19.03
C LYS A 544 -16.13 -2.96 18.32
N HIS A 545 -15.32 -2.05 17.76
CA HIS A 545 -15.80 -0.98 16.87
C HIS A 545 -16.71 -1.49 15.74
N TYR A 546 -16.43 -2.69 15.21
CA TYR A 546 -17.17 -3.28 14.10
C TYR A 546 -18.37 -4.13 14.55
N GLY A 547 -18.64 -4.20 15.85
CA GLY A 547 -19.77 -4.96 16.39
C GLY A 547 -19.58 -6.48 16.40
N PHE A 548 -18.37 -7.02 16.26
CA PHE A 548 -18.12 -8.47 16.26
C PHE A 548 -18.64 -9.21 17.51
N TYR A 549 -18.75 -8.52 18.64
CA TYR A 549 -19.32 -9.07 19.88
C TYR A 549 -20.86 -9.16 19.88
N LEU A 550 -21.53 -8.61 18.85
CA LEU A 550 -22.98 -8.66 18.66
C LEU A 550 -23.37 -9.67 17.56
N GLY A 551 -22.44 -10.04 16.69
CA GLY A 551 -22.66 -11.01 15.62
C GLY A 551 -21.85 -10.72 14.34
N PRO A 552 -22.24 -11.31 13.19
CA PRO A 552 -21.57 -11.12 11.91
C PRO A 552 -21.53 -9.66 11.47
N ALA A 553 -20.32 -9.11 11.36
CA ALA A 553 -20.09 -7.81 10.74
C ALA A 553 -19.65 -7.96 9.26
N SER A 554 -19.51 -6.84 8.57
CA SER A 554 -18.89 -6.80 7.25
C SER A 554 -17.40 -7.16 7.39
N ILE A 555 -16.92 -8.10 6.57
CA ILE A 555 -15.55 -8.60 6.63
C ILE A 555 -14.89 -8.64 5.24
N PRO A 556 -13.57 -8.36 5.14
CA PRO A 556 -12.72 -7.86 6.22
C PRO A 556 -13.18 -6.44 6.62
N ALA A 557 -13.20 -6.15 7.93
CA ALA A 557 -13.63 -4.83 8.39
C ALA A 557 -12.56 -3.78 8.09
N PHE A 558 -12.99 -2.62 7.58
CA PHE A 558 -12.13 -1.49 7.22
C PHE A 558 -12.31 -0.34 8.20
N GLU A 559 -11.28 0.50 8.37
CA GLU A 559 -11.39 1.65 9.27
C GLU A 559 -12.39 2.71 8.79
N THR A 560 -12.82 2.62 7.53
CA THR A 560 -13.88 3.43 6.90
C THR A 560 -15.29 2.91 7.19
N ASP A 561 -15.43 1.73 7.78
CA ASP A 561 -16.75 1.18 8.11
C ASP A 561 -17.47 2.07 9.13
N PRO A 562 -18.80 2.24 9.00
CA PRO A 562 -19.56 3.10 9.88
C PRO A 562 -19.63 2.52 11.30
N ARG A 563 -19.86 3.41 12.28
CA ARG A 563 -20.13 2.99 13.67
C ARG A 563 -21.36 2.09 13.71
N VAL A 564 -21.25 0.96 14.42
CA VAL A 564 -22.38 0.06 14.70
C VAL A 564 -23.15 0.61 15.90
N THR A 565 -24.43 0.96 15.70
CA THR A 565 -25.30 1.60 16.70
C THR A 565 -26.29 0.65 17.39
N LEU A 566 -26.11 -0.67 17.20
CA LEU A 566 -26.96 -1.70 17.81
C LEU A 566 -26.79 -1.82 19.33
N SER A 567 -25.68 -1.33 19.88
CA SER A 567 -25.37 -1.31 21.31
C SER A 567 -24.46 -0.11 21.61
N HIS A 568 -24.51 0.42 22.83
CA HIS A 568 -23.64 1.54 23.23
C HIS A 568 -22.20 1.06 23.41
N ASN A 569 -21.31 1.59 22.56
CA ASN A 569 -19.88 1.28 22.58
C ASN A 569 -19.07 2.52 22.97
N PHE A 570 -18.45 2.49 24.15
CA PHE A 570 -17.63 3.59 24.67
C PHE A 570 -16.43 3.98 23.81
N TYR A 571 -15.98 3.13 22.87
CA TYR A 571 -14.95 3.53 21.92
C TYR A 571 -15.36 4.78 21.15
N TYR A 572 -16.63 4.92 20.82
CA TYR A 572 -17.14 6.09 20.10
C TYR A 572 -17.08 7.34 20.98
N ASP A 573 -17.51 7.23 22.24
CA ASP A 573 -17.44 8.33 23.21
C ASP A 573 -15.99 8.77 23.44
N GLN A 574 -15.06 7.83 23.56
CA GLN A 574 -13.62 8.13 23.71
C GLN A 574 -13.05 8.81 22.46
N GLU A 575 -13.38 8.32 21.26
CA GLU A 575 -12.98 8.97 20.00
C GLU A 575 -13.53 10.40 19.91
N ASP A 576 -14.79 10.62 20.27
CA ASP A 576 -15.45 11.94 20.22
C ASP A 576 -14.86 12.90 21.27
N SER A 577 -14.67 12.44 22.51
CA SER A 577 -14.01 13.22 23.56
C SER A 577 -12.58 13.61 23.18
N LEU A 578 -11.82 12.70 22.56
CA LEU A 578 -10.45 12.97 22.13
C LEU A 578 -10.40 13.95 20.96
N ALA A 579 -11.31 13.83 20.00
CA ALA A 579 -11.45 14.78 18.91
C ALA A 579 -11.79 16.18 19.42
N SER A 580 -12.71 16.27 20.39
CA SER A 580 -13.06 17.53 21.06
C SER A 580 -11.86 18.14 21.81
N PHE A 581 -11.13 17.32 22.58
CA PHE A 581 -9.91 17.74 23.27
C PHE A 581 -8.83 18.26 22.31
N CYS A 582 -8.61 17.61 21.17
CA CYS A 582 -7.63 18.06 20.18
C CYS A 582 -8.11 19.31 19.42
N THR A 583 -9.43 19.51 19.30
CA THR A 583 -10.00 20.75 18.72
C THR A 583 -9.74 21.95 19.64
N THR A 584 -9.87 21.77 20.96
CA THR A 584 -9.56 22.82 21.94
C THR A 584 -8.05 23.01 22.16
N ASN A 585 -7.24 22.01 21.84
CA ASN A 585 -5.78 22.03 21.96
C ASN A 585 -5.12 21.73 20.60
N PRO A 586 -5.06 22.69 19.66
CA PRO A 586 -4.69 22.44 18.26
C PRO A 586 -3.24 21.97 18.05
N THR A 587 -2.39 22.09 19.06
CA THR A 587 -1.03 21.54 19.05
C THR A 587 -0.99 20.03 19.29
N CYS A 588 -2.06 19.45 19.85
CA CYS A 588 -2.22 18.02 20.08
C CYS A 588 -2.91 17.38 18.88
N LYS A 589 -2.19 16.49 18.20
CA LYS A 589 -2.76 15.58 17.20
C LYS A 589 -3.09 14.24 17.84
N TYR A 590 -3.92 13.43 17.20
CA TYR A 590 -4.26 12.11 17.73
C TYR A 590 -4.41 11.03 16.67
N VAL A 591 -4.29 9.79 17.10
CA VAL A 591 -4.42 8.58 16.29
C VAL A 591 -5.07 7.48 17.13
N VAL A 592 -5.87 6.61 16.50
CA VAL A 592 -6.52 5.49 17.17
C VAL A 592 -6.07 4.17 16.56
N ALA A 593 -5.64 3.25 17.43
CA ALA A 593 -5.34 1.87 17.08
C ALA A 593 -6.51 0.95 17.48
N ARG A 594 -6.89 0.03 16.59
CA ARG A 594 -7.99 -0.93 16.76
C ARG A 594 -7.44 -2.36 16.72
N PRO A 595 -6.80 -2.84 17.79
CA PRO A 595 -6.35 -4.22 17.87
C PRO A 595 -7.52 -5.21 17.97
N SER A 596 -7.28 -6.46 17.54
CA SER A 596 -8.11 -7.63 17.82
C SER A 596 -7.85 -8.15 19.24
N TYR A 597 -8.19 -9.42 19.52
CA TYR A 597 -7.85 -10.09 20.77
C TYR A 597 -6.34 -9.99 21.05
N ILE A 598 -6.00 -9.33 22.16
CA ILE A 598 -4.61 -9.02 22.51
C ILE A 598 -4.02 -10.14 23.36
N ILE A 599 -2.89 -10.69 22.91
CA ILE A 599 -2.09 -11.64 23.70
C ILE A 599 -0.80 -10.99 24.20
N GLY A 600 -0.41 -11.32 25.43
CA GLY A 600 0.86 -10.92 26.01
C GLY A 600 0.96 -11.34 27.48
N ALA A 601 2.20 -11.40 27.99
CA ALA A 601 2.47 -11.89 29.34
C ALA A 601 2.74 -10.74 30.32
N VAL A 602 1.85 -10.58 31.31
CA VAL A 602 1.96 -9.66 32.45
C VAL A 602 1.37 -10.34 33.70
N ARG A 603 1.90 -10.03 34.90
CA ARG A 603 1.46 -10.70 36.14
C ARG A 603 -0.01 -10.47 36.48
N ASP A 604 -0.48 -9.22 36.37
CA ASP A 604 -1.81 -8.83 36.84
C ASP A 604 -2.84 -8.71 35.69
N GLY A 605 -2.48 -9.14 34.46
CA GLY A 605 -3.32 -8.99 33.27
C GLY A 605 -4.21 -10.18 33.03
N THR A 606 -5.43 -10.14 33.60
CA THR A 606 -6.42 -11.22 33.48
C THR A 606 -7.28 -11.16 32.22
N LEU A 607 -7.17 -10.09 31.41
CA LEU A 607 -7.89 -9.94 30.14
C LEU A 607 -7.00 -10.42 28.98
N ASN A 608 -6.68 -11.71 29.00
CA ASN A 608 -5.90 -12.40 27.99
C ASN A 608 -6.48 -13.80 27.82
N HIS A 609 -7.00 -14.13 26.63
CA HIS A 609 -7.67 -15.42 26.39
C HIS A 609 -6.70 -16.59 26.46
N LEU A 610 -5.41 -16.39 26.18
CA LEU A 610 -4.40 -17.46 26.31
C LEU A 610 -4.13 -17.85 27.75
N LEU A 611 -4.42 -17.00 28.74
CA LEU A 611 -4.25 -17.36 30.15
C LEU A 611 -5.22 -18.49 30.52
N GLY A 612 -6.51 -18.33 30.21
CA GLY A 612 -7.52 -19.37 30.46
C GLY A 612 -7.26 -20.65 29.67
N ILE A 613 -6.85 -20.53 28.40
CA ILE A 613 -6.50 -21.68 27.56
C ILE A 613 -5.27 -22.42 28.10
N GLY A 614 -4.22 -21.70 28.51
CA GLY A 614 -3.02 -22.29 29.09
C GLY A 614 -3.31 -23.06 30.39
N ILE A 615 -4.17 -22.50 31.26
CA ILE A 615 -4.64 -23.18 32.48
C ILE A 615 -5.43 -24.45 32.11
N TYR A 616 -6.36 -24.34 31.16
CA TYR A 616 -7.17 -25.46 30.68
C TYR A 616 -6.29 -26.63 30.21
N VAL A 617 -5.38 -26.36 29.28
CA VAL A 617 -4.50 -27.39 28.71
C VAL A 617 -3.58 -27.99 29.79
N SER A 618 -3.07 -27.17 30.71
CA SER A 618 -2.22 -27.63 31.83
C SER A 618 -2.96 -28.63 32.73
N ILE A 619 -4.21 -28.33 33.10
CA ILE A 619 -5.01 -29.18 33.97
C ILE A 619 -5.45 -30.45 33.23
N GLN A 620 -5.89 -30.36 31.98
CA GLN A 620 -6.24 -31.54 31.19
C GLN A 620 -5.06 -32.52 31.08
N ARG A 621 -3.85 -32.01 30.83
CA ARG A 621 -2.61 -32.81 30.85
C ARG A 621 -2.41 -33.51 32.20
N TYR A 622 -2.54 -32.78 33.30
CA TYR A 622 -2.36 -33.34 34.65
C TYR A 622 -3.37 -34.45 34.97
N LEU A 623 -4.63 -34.26 34.56
CA LEU A 623 -5.70 -35.23 34.75
C LEU A 623 -5.61 -36.44 33.79
N GLY A 624 -4.66 -36.45 32.84
CA GLY A 624 -4.57 -37.47 31.80
C GLY A 624 -5.77 -37.45 30.85
N GLN A 625 -6.39 -36.29 30.66
CA GLN A 625 -7.56 -36.09 29.82
C GLN A 625 -7.21 -35.36 28.54
N LYS A 626 -7.93 -35.66 27.46
CA LYS A 626 -7.83 -34.92 26.19
C LYS A 626 -8.30 -33.47 26.32
N ILE A 627 -7.74 -32.57 25.53
CA ILE A 627 -8.23 -31.19 25.42
C ILE A 627 -9.41 -31.11 24.45
N GLN A 628 -10.61 -30.92 24.99
CA GLN A 628 -11.83 -30.74 24.21
C GLN A 628 -11.99 -29.27 23.82
N PHE A 629 -12.42 -29.02 22.59
CA PHE A 629 -12.74 -27.66 22.16
C PHE A 629 -14.18 -27.29 22.59
N PRO A 630 -14.39 -26.14 23.26
CA PRO A 630 -15.70 -25.81 23.82
C PRO A 630 -16.74 -25.36 22.77
N GLY A 631 -16.29 -24.92 21.59
CA GLY A 631 -17.14 -24.42 20.50
C GLY A 631 -17.53 -25.49 19.48
N GLY A 632 -18.42 -25.12 18.55
CA GLY A 632 -18.79 -25.96 17.40
C GLY A 632 -17.75 -26.00 16.28
N TYR A 633 -18.00 -26.85 15.29
CA TYR A 633 -17.13 -27.02 14.11
C TYR A 633 -16.92 -25.73 13.31
N ASP A 634 -17.93 -24.85 13.23
CA ASP A 634 -17.78 -23.54 12.57
C ASP A 634 -16.80 -22.64 13.34
N ALA A 635 -16.87 -22.62 14.67
CA ALA A 635 -15.95 -21.86 15.52
C ALA A 635 -14.52 -22.40 15.48
N TRP A 636 -14.38 -23.72 15.27
CA TRP A 636 -13.10 -24.41 15.08
C TRP A 636 -12.43 -24.04 13.76
N THR A 637 -13.20 -24.00 12.66
CA THR A 637 -12.68 -23.82 11.30
C THR A 637 -12.65 -22.37 10.83
N ARG A 638 -13.38 -21.44 11.47
CA ARG A 638 -13.44 -20.05 11.02
C ARG A 638 -12.08 -19.35 11.06
N GLU A 639 -11.85 -18.51 10.06
CA GLU A 639 -10.73 -17.58 10.04
C GLU A 639 -10.96 -16.40 10.99
N GLN A 640 -9.90 -16.02 11.70
CA GLN A 640 -9.89 -14.84 12.56
C GLN A 640 -8.48 -14.27 12.64
N VAL A 641 -8.37 -13.05 13.16
CA VAL A 641 -7.08 -12.39 13.39
C VAL A 641 -6.82 -12.18 14.88
N GLN A 642 -5.56 -12.26 15.28
CA GLN A 642 -5.08 -12.01 16.64
C GLN A 642 -4.10 -10.84 16.66
N SER A 643 -4.00 -10.15 17.79
CA SER A 643 -3.04 -9.07 17.98
C SER A 643 -2.05 -9.39 19.09
N SER A 644 -0.77 -9.48 18.76
CA SER A 644 0.30 -9.58 19.74
C SER A 644 0.56 -8.21 20.36
N ALA A 645 0.57 -8.12 21.69
CA ALA A 645 0.90 -6.87 22.38
C ALA A 645 2.26 -6.31 21.94
N ALA A 646 3.21 -7.20 21.63
CA ALA A 646 4.53 -6.82 21.14
C ALA A 646 4.44 -6.10 19.79
N LEU A 647 3.76 -6.68 18.79
CA LEU A 647 3.58 -6.03 17.49
C LEU A 647 2.76 -4.74 17.62
N ASN A 648 1.67 -4.76 18.40
CA ASN A 648 0.87 -3.56 18.67
C ASN A 648 1.73 -2.43 19.20
N SER A 649 2.62 -2.69 20.16
CA SER A 649 3.47 -1.63 20.73
C SER A 649 4.40 -0.98 19.71
N TYR A 650 4.97 -1.75 18.77
CA TYR A 650 5.78 -1.17 17.68
C TYR A 650 4.93 -0.41 16.68
N PHE A 651 3.72 -0.88 16.40
CA PHE A 651 2.76 -0.20 15.54
C PHE A 651 2.29 1.13 16.13
N GLU A 652 1.97 1.13 17.41
CA GLU A 652 1.50 2.31 18.14
C GLU A 652 2.62 3.34 18.31
N GLU A 653 3.85 2.89 18.58
CA GLU A 653 5.04 3.75 18.54
C GLU A 653 5.21 4.36 17.13
N TRP A 654 5.09 3.54 16.08
CA TRP A 654 5.19 4.01 14.70
C TRP A 654 4.12 5.06 14.37
N CYS A 655 2.88 4.87 14.81
CA CYS A 655 1.78 5.80 14.60
C CYS A 655 2.10 7.20 15.15
N VAL A 656 2.71 7.25 16.34
CA VAL A 656 3.07 8.54 16.93
C VAL A 656 4.34 9.14 16.33
N LEU A 657 5.29 8.34 15.86
CA LEU A 657 6.53 8.86 15.27
C LEU A 657 6.41 9.22 13.78
N ASN A 658 5.45 8.65 13.06
CA ASN A 658 5.30 8.88 11.62
C ASN A 658 4.54 10.17 11.33
N ASP A 659 5.20 11.16 10.73
CA ASP A 659 4.59 12.44 10.33
C ASP A 659 3.60 12.29 9.17
N GLY A 660 3.66 11.20 8.41
CA GLY A 660 2.68 10.86 7.37
C GLY A 660 1.34 10.34 7.93
N VAL A 661 1.22 10.15 9.25
CA VAL A 661 -0.04 9.80 9.90
C VAL A 661 -0.87 11.05 10.12
N GLU A 662 -2.02 11.10 9.47
CA GLU A 662 -2.99 12.19 9.52
C GLU A 662 -3.56 12.38 10.94
N ASN A 663 -3.90 13.64 11.29
CA ASN A 663 -4.60 13.90 12.55
C ASN A 663 -5.99 13.26 12.53
N GLY A 664 -6.33 12.49 13.56
CA GLY A 664 -7.57 11.74 13.61
C GLY A 664 -7.55 10.46 12.78
N ALA A 665 -6.39 9.98 12.34
CA ALA A 665 -6.29 8.69 11.67
C ALA A 665 -6.75 7.55 12.60
N ARG A 666 -7.34 6.52 11.98
CA ARG A 666 -7.79 5.26 12.60
C ARG A 666 -7.11 4.12 11.87
N PHE A 667 -6.58 3.15 12.61
CA PHE A 667 -5.93 1.98 12.02
C PHE A 667 -6.33 0.69 12.73
N ASN A 668 -6.61 -0.35 11.95
CA ASN A 668 -6.63 -1.72 12.42
C ASN A 668 -5.19 -2.21 12.63
N ILE A 669 -5.01 -3.10 13.61
CA ILE A 669 -3.73 -3.79 13.80
C ILE A 669 -3.95 -5.23 14.29
N HIS A 670 -3.29 -6.17 13.64
CA HIS A 670 -3.22 -7.58 14.03
C HIS A 670 -1.87 -8.15 13.53
N ASP A 671 -1.61 -9.42 13.83
CA ASP A 671 -0.34 -10.11 13.57
C ASP A 671 0.06 -10.15 12.08
N GLY A 672 -0.85 -9.83 11.17
CA GLY A 672 -0.61 -9.67 9.74
C GLY A 672 -1.18 -10.79 8.86
N GLY A 673 -1.66 -11.88 9.47
CA GLY A 673 -2.39 -12.95 8.81
C GLY A 673 -3.57 -13.50 9.64
N CYS A 674 -4.41 -14.31 9.01
CA CYS A 674 -5.47 -15.06 9.67
C CYS A 674 -4.94 -16.36 10.29
N PHE A 675 -5.64 -16.87 11.30
CA PHE A 675 -5.45 -18.20 11.88
C PHE A 675 -6.81 -18.85 12.19
N THR A 676 -6.81 -20.16 12.43
CA THR A 676 -8.00 -20.91 12.87
C THR A 676 -7.73 -21.54 14.21
N TRP A 677 -8.78 -21.66 15.04
CA TRP A 677 -8.64 -22.36 16.31
C TRP A 677 -8.33 -23.84 16.12
N GLY A 678 -8.83 -24.47 15.05
CA GLY A 678 -8.57 -25.88 14.81
C GLY A 678 -7.10 -26.23 14.63
N ARG A 679 -6.35 -25.41 13.88
CA ARG A 679 -4.89 -25.58 13.80
C ARG A 679 -4.22 -25.21 15.13
N ALA A 680 -4.66 -24.14 15.80
CA ALA A 680 -4.08 -23.75 17.09
C ALA A 680 -4.28 -24.83 18.17
N TRP A 681 -5.42 -25.53 18.18
CA TRP A 681 -5.72 -26.58 19.15
C TRP A 681 -4.90 -27.84 18.95
N GLU A 682 -4.71 -28.25 17.69
CA GLU A 682 -3.76 -29.31 17.34
C GLU A 682 -2.36 -28.97 17.84
N MET A 683 -1.92 -27.73 17.63
CA MET A 683 -0.61 -27.25 18.08
C MET A 683 -0.51 -27.22 19.61
N LEU A 684 -1.56 -26.81 20.33
CA LEU A 684 -1.62 -26.90 21.80
C LEU A 684 -1.44 -28.35 22.28
N GLY A 685 -2.10 -29.31 21.62
CA GLY A 685 -1.95 -30.73 21.92
C GLY A 685 -0.50 -31.21 21.79
N ARG A 686 0.19 -30.80 20.71
CA ARG A 686 1.61 -31.10 20.51
C ARG A 686 2.50 -30.42 21.56
N TRP A 687 2.33 -29.12 21.76
CA TRP A 687 3.16 -28.32 22.65
C TRP A 687 3.06 -28.72 24.12
N TYR A 688 1.90 -29.21 24.55
CA TYR A 688 1.69 -29.72 25.90
C TYR A 688 1.71 -31.25 25.98
N GLY A 689 1.95 -31.97 24.88
CA GLY A 689 1.95 -33.44 24.85
C GLY A 689 0.66 -34.03 25.42
N VAL A 690 -0.49 -33.52 25.00
CA VAL A 690 -1.83 -33.94 25.42
C VAL A 690 -2.68 -34.26 24.19
N ASP A 691 -3.49 -35.31 24.28
CA ASP A 691 -4.39 -35.70 23.20
C ASP A 691 -5.47 -34.64 22.96
N TRP A 692 -5.95 -34.53 21.73
CA TRP A 692 -7.01 -33.60 21.34
C TRP A 692 -7.97 -34.31 20.39
N GLU A 693 -9.17 -33.74 20.22
CA GLU A 693 -10.16 -34.27 19.27
C GLU A 693 -10.79 -33.15 18.45
N VAL A 694 -11.22 -33.51 17.23
CA VAL A 694 -12.03 -32.63 16.39
C VAL A 694 -13.44 -32.54 17.02
N PRO A 695 -14.06 -31.34 17.10
CA PRO A 695 -15.45 -31.22 17.52
C PRO A 695 -16.36 -32.06 16.62
N GLY A 696 -17.34 -32.76 17.20
CA GLY A 696 -18.28 -33.57 16.43
C GLY A 696 -19.10 -32.76 15.43
N GLU A 697 -19.40 -33.34 14.27
CA GLU A 697 -20.20 -32.73 13.20
C GLU A 697 -21.72 -32.79 13.48
N GLU A 698 -22.16 -33.76 14.28
CA GLU A 698 -23.58 -33.96 14.60
C GLU A 698 -24.08 -32.91 15.61
N GLU A 699 -25.32 -32.42 15.43
CA GLU A 699 -25.90 -31.40 16.33
C GLU A 699 -26.22 -31.94 17.73
N GLU A 700 -26.24 -33.27 17.90
CA GLU A 700 -26.52 -33.93 19.17
C GLU A 700 -25.42 -33.61 20.21
N GLY A 701 -25.77 -32.84 21.24
CA GLY A 701 -24.87 -32.46 22.33
C GLY A 701 -24.46 -30.99 22.35
N TYR A 702 -24.74 -30.21 21.30
CA TYR A 702 -24.50 -28.76 21.31
C TYR A 702 -25.70 -28.00 21.88
N ARG A 703 -25.42 -27.08 22.80
CA ARG A 703 -26.36 -25.99 23.13
C ARG A 703 -26.17 -24.84 22.13
N VAL A 704 -27.29 -24.25 21.70
CA VAL A 704 -27.31 -23.12 20.77
C VAL A 704 -27.79 -21.88 21.51
N LEU A 705 -26.92 -20.86 21.58
CA LEU A 705 -27.21 -19.58 22.21
C LEU A 705 -27.37 -18.52 21.12
N LYS A 706 -28.54 -17.89 21.04
CA LYS A 706 -28.76 -16.76 20.13
C LYS A 706 -28.18 -15.49 20.75
N MET A 707 -27.27 -14.82 20.05
CA MET A 707 -26.67 -13.58 20.55
C MET A 707 -27.71 -12.46 20.61
N VAL A 708 -27.70 -11.67 21.68
CA VAL A 708 -28.63 -10.54 21.84
C VAL A 708 -28.20 -9.39 20.93
N GLY A 709 -29.08 -8.95 20.03
CA GLY A 709 -28.82 -7.86 19.08
C GLY A 709 -29.16 -8.24 17.64
N GLY A 710 -29.30 -7.22 16.79
CA GLY A 710 -29.41 -7.40 15.34
C GLY A 710 -28.06 -7.82 14.71
N CYS A 711 -28.06 -8.12 13.41
CA CYS A 711 -26.83 -8.42 12.69
C CYS A 711 -26.05 -7.11 12.42
N PRO A 712 -24.80 -6.93 12.88
CA PRO A 712 -24.03 -5.70 12.68
C PRO A 712 -23.93 -5.22 11.23
N ARG A 713 -23.83 -6.14 10.26
CA ARG A 713 -23.83 -5.80 8.82
C ARG A 713 -25.19 -5.44 8.23
N GLY A 714 -26.27 -5.52 9.02
CA GLY A 714 -27.64 -5.17 8.62
C GLY A 714 -28.41 -6.24 7.84
N TYR A 715 -27.78 -7.38 7.50
CA TYR A 715 -28.41 -8.48 6.76
C TYR A 715 -27.94 -9.86 7.22
N GLY A 716 -28.75 -10.89 6.95
CA GLY A 716 -28.47 -12.28 7.29
C GLY A 716 -29.04 -12.70 8.64
N PRO A 717 -28.80 -13.97 9.04
CA PRO A 717 -29.34 -14.50 10.27
C PRO A 717 -28.71 -13.84 11.50
N GLN A 718 -29.45 -13.88 12.60
CA GLN A 718 -28.92 -13.56 13.93
C GLN A 718 -27.82 -14.58 14.28
N ALA A 719 -26.77 -14.11 14.94
CA ALA A 719 -25.63 -14.96 15.31
C ALA A 719 -26.04 -16.04 16.30
N THR A 720 -25.47 -17.24 16.14
CA THR A 720 -25.73 -18.38 17.02
C THR A 720 -24.43 -18.97 17.52
N VAL A 721 -24.20 -18.93 18.82
CA VAL A 721 -23.06 -19.59 19.43
C VAL A 721 -23.41 -21.04 19.71
N LYS A 722 -22.67 -21.99 19.12
CA LYS A 722 -22.76 -23.42 19.42
C LYS A 722 -21.64 -23.82 20.37
N SER A 723 -21.97 -24.52 21.45
CA SER A 723 -21.00 -24.95 22.47
C SER A 723 -21.46 -26.24 23.12
N THR A 724 -20.51 -27.10 23.52
CA THR A 724 -20.79 -28.32 24.32
C THR A 724 -20.61 -28.05 25.82
N PHE A 725 -19.60 -27.24 26.17
CA PHE A 725 -19.31 -26.73 27.50
C PHE A 725 -18.57 -25.38 27.38
N THR A 726 -18.43 -24.65 28.48
CA THR A 726 -17.59 -23.45 28.56
C THR A 726 -16.44 -23.69 29.52
N LEU A 727 -15.31 -23.01 29.30
CA LEU A 727 -14.19 -23.01 30.24
C LEU A 727 -14.62 -22.46 31.59
N LEU A 728 -15.58 -21.52 31.67
CA LEU A 728 -16.14 -21.11 32.95
C LEU A 728 -16.85 -22.27 33.66
N GLU A 729 -17.76 -22.99 33.00
CA GLU A 729 -18.44 -24.14 33.60
C GLU A 729 -17.46 -25.25 34.02
N TRP A 730 -16.47 -25.53 33.16
CA TRP A 730 -15.39 -26.47 33.45
C TRP A 730 -14.60 -26.04 34.70
N SER A 731 -14.33 -24.73 34.87
CA SER A 731 -13.62 -24.21 36.05
C SER A 731 -14.40 -24.30 37.38
N LEU A 732 -15.68 -24.66 37.35
CA LEU A 732 -16.50 -24.86 38.55
C LEU A 732 -16.42 -26.30 39.09
N GLN A 733 -15.80 -27.22 38.36
CA GLN A 733 -15.68 -28.63 38.75
C GLN A 733 -14.69 -28.79 39.93
N PRO A 734 -15.07 -29.47 41.03
CA PRO A 734 -14.20 -29.64 42.19
C PRO A 734 -12.85 -30.32 41.87
N GLU A 735 -12.85 -31.27 40.95
CA GLU A 735 -11.66 -31.99 40.48
C GLU A 735 -10.69 -31.08 39.73
N VAL A 736 -11.20 -30.09 38.99
CA VAL A 736 -10.39 -29.10 38.24
C VAL A 736 -9.71 -28.14 39.22
N GLU A 737 -10.44 -27.65 40.22
CA GLU A 737 -9.87 -26.79 41.25
C GLU A 737 -8.83 -27.53 42.11
N ALA A 738 -9.08 -28.80 42.45
CA ALA A 738 -8.13 -29.64 43.17
C ALA A 738 -6.84 -29.86 42.37
N ALA A 739 -6.94 -30.19 41.08
CA ALA A 739 -5.80 -30.36 40.19
C ALA A 739 -4.94 -29.09 40.09
N TRP A 740 -5.56 -27.91 40.01
CA TRP A 740 -4.80 -26.65 40.01
C TRP A 740 -4.05 -26.40 41.31
N LYS A 741 -4.65 -26.73 42.47
CA LYS A 741 -3.96 -26.58 43.77
C LYS A 741 -2.70 -27.43 43.83
N GLU A 742 -2.75 -28.65 43.31
CA GLU A 742 -1.60 -29.56 43.22
C GLU A 742 -0.54 -29.03 42.24
N LEU A 743 -0.93 -28.68 41.01
CA LEU A 743 -0.03 -28.08 40.02
C LEU A 743 0.61 -26.77 40.51
N SER A 744 -0.16 -25.94 41.20
CA SER A 744 0.31 -24.67 41.75
C SER A 744 1.39 -24.89 42.80
N ALA A 745 1.19 -25.86 43.70
CA ALA A 745 2.19 -26.26 44.68
C ALA A 745 3.43 -26.86 44.03
N GLU A 746 3.27 -27.72 43.01
CA GLU A 746 4.38 -28.38 42.31
C GLU A 746 5.25 -27.38 41.53
N HIS A 747 4.64 -26.47 40.77
CA HIS A 747 5.36 -25.58 39.85
C HIS A 747 5.65 -24.18 40.43
N GLY A 748 5.16 -23.91 41.64
CA GLY A 748 5.25 -22.61 42.31
C GLY A 748 4.49 -21.52 41.56
N LEU A 749 3.25 -21.81 41.16
CA LEU A 749 2.41 -20.86 40.43
C LEU A 749 1.92 -19.74 41.37
N VAL A 750 1.85 -18.52 40.84
CA VAL A 750 1.55 -17.31 41.64
C VAL A 750 0.13 -16.78 41.45
N LEU A 751 -0.59 -17.33 40.47
CA LEU A 751 -1.97 -16.97 40.19
C LEU A 751 -2.91 -18.02 40.75
N ASP A 752 -3.93 -17.58 41.47
CA ASP A 752 -5.13 -18.37 41.73
C ASP A 752 -6.24 -17.94 40.74
N PRO A 753 -6.43 -18.67 39.62
CA PRO A 753 -7.47 -18.37 38.65
C PRO A 753 -8.85 -18.82 39.14
N PHE A 754 -8.95 -19.50 40.28
CA PHE A 754 -10.20 -19.98 40.86
C PHE A 754 -10.74 -19.03 41.94
N ASP A 755 -10.01 -17.97 42.29
CA ASP A 755 -10.52 -16.88 43.12
C ASP A 755 -11.76 -16.24 42.48
N ASP A 756 -12.79 -15.96 43.29
CA ASP A 756 -14.07 -15.40 42.83
C ASP A 756 -13.90 -14.09 42.05
N GLN A 757 -12.84 -13.32 42.31
CA GLN A 757 -12.52 -12.09 41.60
C GLN A 757 -12.05 -12.34 40.15
N TYR A 758 -11.37 -13.46 39.90
CA TYR A 758 -10.65 -13.71 38.65
C TYR A 758 -11.27 -14.80 37.79
N ARG A 759 -11.92 -15.81 38.39
CA ARG A 759 -12.44 -17.00 37.69
C ARG A 759 -13.29 -16.66 36.48
N ALA A 760 -14.38 -15.93 36.67
CA ALA A 760 -15.27 -15.52 35.59
C ALA A 760 -14.58 -14.60 34.56
N ARG A 761 -13.61 -13.80 34.98
CA ARG A 761 -12.89 -12.90 34.07
C ARG A 761 -11.93 -13.66 33.16
N ILE A 762 -11.21 -14.65 33.68
CA ILE A 762 -10.21 -15.42 32.94
C ILE A 762 -10.91 -16.37 31.97
N PHE A 763 -11.78 -17.23 32.49
CA PHE A 763 -12.32 -18.34 31.70
C PHE A 763 -13.37 -17.88 30.70
N SER A 764 -14.28 -16.99 31.10
CA SER A 764 -15.26 -16.48 30.15
C SER A 764 -14.58 -15.64 29.05
N PHE A 765 -13.51 -14.88 29.36
CA PHE A 765 -12.80 -14.15 28.32
C PHE A 765 -12.15 -15.10 27.29
N ALA A 766 -11.63 -16.25 27.75
CA ALA A 766 -11.17 -17.31 26.86
C ALA A 766 -12.33 -17.91 26.04
N ASP A 767 -13.48 -18.20 26.67
CA ASP A 767 -14.69 -18.65 25.97
C ASP A 767 -15.08 -17.68 24.86
N SER A 768 -15.06 -16.37 25.13
CA SER A 768 -15.41 -15.33 24.16
C SER A 768 -14.58 -15.37 22.88
N ALA A 769 -13.32 -15.80 22.98
CA ALA A 769 -12.43 -15.94 21.83
C ALA A 769 -12.67 -17.25 21.07
N LEU A 770 -13.13 -18.31 21.76
CA LEU A 770 -13.23 -19.67 21.25
C LEU A 770 -14.58 -20.00 20.60
N ILE A 771 -15.70 -19.63 21.23
CA ILE A 771 -17.01 -20.21 20.91
C ILE A 771 -17.80 -19.49 19.81
N GLY A 772 -17.41 -18.27 19.44
CA GLY A 772 -18.09 -17.52 18.37
C GLY A 772 -18.03 -18.26 17.03
N ASP A 773 -19.11 -18.27 16.27
CA ASP A 773 -19.23 -18.93 14.95
C ASP A 773 -18.84 -18.00 13.78
N ALA A 774 -18.98 -16.68 13.97
CA ALA A 774 -18.71 -15.69 12.93
C ALA A 774 -17.19 -15.40 12.76
N PRO A 775 -16.67 -15.34 11.52
CA PRO A 775 -15.31 -14.87 11.26
C PRO A 775 -15.09 -13.43 11.73
N MET A 776 -13.88 -13.14 12.18
CA MET A 776 -13.49 -11.82 12.70
C MET A 776 -12.19 -11.34 12.03
N THR A 777 -12.28 -10.94 10.77
CA THR A 777 -11.13 -10.45 10.00
C THR A 777 -11.20 -8.93 9.83
N THR A 778 -10.05 -8.28 9.97
CA THR A 778 -9.90 -6.84 9.75
C THR A 778 -8.82 -6.58 8.71
N SER A 779 -8.97 -5.52 7.92
CA SER A 779 -7.96 -5.14 6.92
C SER A 779 -6.89 -4.28 7.56
N ILE A 780 -5.61 -4.60 7.32
CA ILE A 780 -4.45 -3.74 7.66
C ILE A 780 -3.88 -3.01 6.43
N ALA A 781 -4.61 -3.01 5.31
CA ALA A 781 -4.16 -2.38 4.06
C ALA A 781 -3.85 -0.88 4.25
N LYS A 782 -4.62 -0.19 5.12
CA LYS A 782 -4.37 1.22 5.44
C LYS A 782 -3.01 1.41 6.13
N ALA A 783 -2.68 0.62 7.14
CA ALA A 783 -1.38 0.66 7.81
C ALA A 783 -0.23 0.37 6.83
N ARG A 784 -0.38 -0.64 5.97
CA ARG A 784 0.59 -0.99 4.92
C ARG A 784 0.81 0.16 3.93
N LYS A 785 -0.27 0.81 3.49
CA LYS A 785 -0.20 2.00 2.60
C LYS A 785 0.55 3.17 3.23
N HIS A 786 0.49 3.31 4.56
CA HIS A 786 1.22 4.36 5.29
C HIS A 786 2.68 3.99 5.60
N GLY A 787 3.13 2.77 5.26
CA GLY A 787 4.49 2.31 5.51
C GLY A 787 4.64 1.66 6.88
N PHE A 788 3.70 0.82 7.32
CA PHE A 788 3.95 -0.12 8.40
C PHE A 788 3.94 -1.54 7.85
N PHE A 789 5.09 -2.21 7.86
CA PHE A 789 5.27 -3.58 7.33
C PHE A 789 5.43 -4.65 8.43
N GLY A 790 5.28 -4.27 9.70
CA GLY A 790 5.38 -5.19 10.84
C GLY A 790 4.41 -6.37 10.73
N THR A 791 4.89 -7.58 10.98
CA THR A 791 4.10 -8.82 10.95
C THR A 791 4.73 -9.89 11.84
N VAL A 792 3.92 -10.82 12.33
CA VAL A 792 4.31 -12.01 13.09
C VAL A 792 3.37 -13.16 12.73
N ASP A 793 3.85 -14.39 12.77
CA ASP A 793 2.97 -15.57 12.68
C ASP A 793 2.16 -15.71 13.98
N SER A 794 0.83 -15.64 13.88
CA SER A 794 -0.08 -15.76 15.03
C SER A 794 0.16 -17.03 15.84
N TYR A 795 0.48 -18.16 15.20
CA TYR A 795 0.75 -19.40 15.92
C TYR A 795 2.07 -19.31 16.72
N HIS A 796 3.10 -18.71 16.13
CA HIS A 796 4.37 -18.47 16.82
C HIS A 796 4.21 -17.48 17.97
N SER A 797 3.38 -16.43 17.81
CA SER A 797 3.12 -15.49 18.90
C SER A 797 2.32 -16.12 20.04
N ILE A 798 1.40 -17.04 19.76
CA ILE A 798 0.72 -17.87 20.78
C ILE A 798 1.74 -18.70 21.54
N PHE A 799 2.59 -19.45 20.83
CA PHE A 799 3.63 -20.29 21.42
C PHE A 799 4.54 -19.49 22.37
N GLN A 800 5.05 -18.35 21.90
CA GLN A 800 5.91 -17.48 22.68
C GLN A 800 5.20 -16.91 23.90
N THR A 801 3.92 -16.52 23.75
CA THR A 801 3.13 -15.97 24.86
C THR A 801 2.87 -17.01 25.95
N LEU A 802 2.58 -18.26 25.59
CA LEU A 802 2.42 -19.35 26.56
C LEU A 802 3.70 -19.56 27.38
N HIS A 803 4.87 -19.56 26.72
CA HIS A 803 6.15 -19.62 27.40
C HIS A 803 6.40 -18.43 28.32
N ASP A 804 6.04 -17.22 27.89
CA ASP A 804 6.24 -16.02 28.71
C ASP A 804 5.27 -15.98 29.91
N LEU A 805 4.04 -16.47 29.76
CA LEU A 805 3.11 -16.68 30.88
C LEU A 805 3.66 -17.70 31.88
N ALA A 806 4.27 -18.79 31.40
CA ALA A 806 4.90 -19.80 32.24
C ALA A 806 6.14 -19.25 33.00
N LYS A 807 6.96 -18.42 32.35
CA LYS A 807 8.08 -17.71 33.01
C LYS A 807 7.60 -16.80 34.14
N LEU A 808 6.42 -16.20 33.98
CA LEU A 808 5.76 -15.41 35.03
C LEU A 808 5.05 -16.26 36.08
N LYS A 809 5.11 -17.60 35.98
CA LYS A 809 4.48 -18.55 36.90
C LYS A 809 2.95 -18.42 36.95
N LEU A 810 2.34 -18.06 35.82
CA LEU A 810 0.89 -17.93 35.68
C LEU A 810 0.23 -19.21 35.16
N ILE A 811 0.98 -20.02 34.40
CA ILE A 811 0.59 -21.32 33.86
C ILE A 811 1.75 -22.31 33.97
N VAL A 812 1.46 -23.59 33.79
CA VAL A 812 2.52 -24.62 33.64
C VAL A 812 3.19 -24.43 32.28
N ALA A 813 4.50 -24.65 32.21
CA ALA A 813 5.24 -24.52 30.97
C ALA A 813 4.79 -25.58 29.94
N PRO A 814 4.67 -25.20 28.65
CA PRO A 814 4.59 -26.19 27.57
C PRO A 814 5.78 -27.17 27.64
N VAL A 815 5.58 -28.40 27.17
CA VAL A 815 6.66 -29.41 27.11
C VAL A 815 7.57 -29.20 25.90
N ALA A 816 7.04 -28.64 24.81
CA ALA A 816 7.82 -28.29 23.63
C ALA A 816 8.62 -27.02 23.89
N GLU A 817 9.94 -27.10 23.78
CA GLU A 817 10.86 -25.97 23.96
C GLU A 817 10.98 -25.09 22.71
N GLU A 818 10.68 -25.65 21.53
CA GLU A 818 10.76 -24.97 20.23
C GLU A 818 9.42 -25.02 19.49
N TYR A 819 9.13 -23.96 18.72
CA TYR A 819 7.84 -23.76 18.03
C TYR A 819 7.49 -24.87 17.01
N GLY A 820 8.50 -25.40 16.30
CA GLY A 820 8.30 -26.28 15.14
C GLY A 820 8.21 -27.78 15.43
N LEU A 821 8.18 -28.19 16.71
CA LEU A 821 8.19 -29.59 17.13
C LEU A 821 6.79 -30.16 17.39
#